data_AF-A0A2D7I6N7-F1
#
_entry.id   AF-A0A2D7I6N7-F1
#
_cell.length_a   1.000
_cell.length_b   1.000
_cell.length_c   1.000
_cell.angle_alpha   90.00
_cell.angle_beta   90.00
_cell.angle_gamma   90.00
#
_symmetry.space_group_name_H-M   'P 1'
#
loop_
_entity.id
_entity.type
_entity.pdbx_description
1 polymer ?
#
loop_
_entity_poly.entity_id
_entity_poly.type
_entity_poly.pdbx_seq_one_letter_code
_entity_poly.pdbx_strand_id
1 'polypeptide(L)'
;MSAISQSIPNLLGGVSQQPDPLKIPGQVREAENVLLDPTFGCRKRPPTKFINQLATDIPKDATWFPIFRDQNERYIVAIYKDTSNPPVTQLKVWDADTGSPINVNTQGTAAQYLDVADVKNIRPLTINDYTLLCNSEQRISMDSSTVDNNVQEALVVINQIAYNTNYSIDFLKDGQSTSQQKVYRAQKLTISPATFQDSGASANSNCQKAGNQNFTHSDTGKTGLAFNIATTCQYAQEKTEVEGEPFPTGVYMSNVNTSSSSSSGGGFTENLKQFYAEKTIGLSANHTSVVLGDQRYKDTTVTTTSGNITWRQHWRAVTDPLQPTAQWYTAGSHQYSNSDGYAVQIEPWGGGNRYHFYWQHSALGYETSTTMYRGGGGTAATATEKYEAFGGITSEPDAGGYHHYGIAKYTRNLQDQANRKWELERVEQIAYTDNFGANAPDWSPSVSFKDSVSTSSAYTLGNDAVIAGGTAAHAWFAVSAVQRGNPLISYPQYSVYTAKVSLTNSGEGWRQGDTFTKTLAGKTYTITVEEDNFSYNFASENVVTYTSPADAAAGQLNVGTIVGSLVTSITALSNYTATAIGNVIHIKRGDTREFNIQTRGGTNNKAMYALKGSVSNVSLLPEQGVSGMILKIQNTEDSEADDYYVRFTATSGDIPGQGSWEETVKPGIPLNLNTSTMPHVLIREASGSFTVRPLSNSYSDTQYWASREVGDENSNPAPSFVGQTVKDMFFFMNRLGFLSSDGVVMSQPGDYFNFFSNSAISISDADPIDLTASATKPSTLKAALGTPKGLLLFAENSQFLLSSPDTAFGPATVQLKELSSYSYSSDVKPLETGVSIIFSTEADTFSKVFEMAVDSVDNRPLVAENTRIIPEYIPPNLTTSTTSPNNSFVSFGNDTDTLYTFKYFNTGNERSLAGWAKWKMPAIVKLFGFDHDTGYFVLYNGTSHILTKLEMLDDAETSPITAAGQSFVPRLDNYLFKSEVTQANSGTTKKKLRFPAGSYVEGKQANIIITQSGQETLFLRPEIQSDSTGYYVEVDNEDAAEEFILGLEYDMSVTLPSFFLTQDKRADRVNIPMVETAYLDLYYSGRYNITVSKTGYDDINLDLDVTPADIYKANEVAVQELTTKAIPVFSRGDYVTIKIKASDPLPASITSYSWEGHYSNRGIANIR
;
A
#
# COMPACT_ATOMS: atom_id res chain seq x y z
N MET A 1 -22.32 -65.69 57.84
CA MET A 1 -22.14 -64.55 56.91
C MET A 1 -23.50 -64.17 56.36
N SER A 2 -23.75 -62.91 56.02
CA SER A 2 -24.91 -62.55 55.22
C SER A 2 -24.60 -62.86 53.76
N ALA A 3 -25.55 -63.44 53.04
CA ALA A 3 -25.50 -63.45 51.59
C ALA A 3 -25.57 -61.99 51.09
N ILE A 4 -24.73 -61.65 50.13
CA ILE A 4 -24.74 -60.37 49.43
C ILE A 4 -24.66 -60.62 47.93
N SER A 5 -25.21 -59.70 47.15
CA SER A 5 -24.97 -59.62 45.71
C SER A 5 -24.73 -58.17 45.32
N GLN A 6 -23.90 -57.97 44.31
CA GLN A 6 -23.60 -56.65 43.74
C GLN A 6 -23.57 -56.76 42.22
N SER A 7 -24.36 -55.92 41.54
CA SER A 7 -24.40 -55.82 40.09
C SER A 7 -23.62 -54.60 39.60
N ILE A 8 -22.92 -54.77 38.48
CA ILE A 8 -22.17 -53.75 37.77
C ILE A 8 -22.88 -53.55 36.41
N PRO A 9 -23.48 -52.37 36.17
CA PRO A 9 -24.50 -52.21 35.13
C PRO A 9 -23.96 -52.19 33.69
N ASN A 10 -22.66 -51.97 33.50
CA ASN A 10 -22.00 -52.03 32.20
C ASN A 10 -20.47 -52.18 32.36
N LEU A 11 -19.75 -52.37 31.24
CA LEU A 11 -18.28 -52.42 31.18
C LEU A 11 -17.70 -51.25 30.34
N LEU A 12 -18.42 -50.14 30.25
CA LEU A 12 -18.14 -49.03 29.31
C LEU A 12 -17.11 -48.02 29.85
N GLY A 13 -16.66 -48.18 31.10
CA GLY A 13 -15.57 -47.40 31.67
C GLY A 13 -14.18 -47.80 31.14
N GLY A 14 -14.08 -48.88 30.37
CA GLY A 14 -12.85 -49.33 29.72
C GLY A 14 -11.72 -49.67 30.69
N VAL A 15 -10.49 -49.67 30.19
CA VAL A 15 -9.31 -50.00 31.01
C VAL A 15 -9.00 -48.91 32.04
N SER A 16 -8.66 -49.34 33.24
CA SER A 16 -8.10 -48.52 34.33
C SER A 16 -6.85 -49.22 34.89
N GLN A 17 -5.81 -48.47 35.21
CA GLN A 17 -4.61 -48.95 35.91
C GLN A 17 -4.64 -48.65 37.42
N GLN A 18 -5.71 -48.01 37.92
CA GLN A 18 -5.88 -47.80 39.37
C GLN A 18 -5.96 -49.15 40.12
N PRO A 19 -5.53 -49.24 41.39
CA PRO A 19 -5.75 -50.42 42.22
C PRO A 19 -7.24 -50.82 42.24
N ASP A 20 -7.56 -52.11 42.19
CA ASP A 20 -8.95 -52.59 42.05
C ASP A 20 -9.94 -52.00 43.09
N PRO A 21 -9.59 -51.80 44.38
CA PRO A 21 -10.46 -51.15 45.36
C PRO A 21 -10.71 -49.64 45.13
N LEU A 22 -10.16 -49.05 44.07
CA LEU A 22 -10.40 -47.67 43.61
C LEU A 22 -11.11 -47.60 42.26
N LYS A 23 -11.24 -48.73 41.54
CA LYS A 23 -11.91 -48.75 40.24
C LYS A 23 -13.40 -48.45 40.42
N ILE A 24 -13.92 -47.62 39.53
CA ILE A 24 -15.34 -47.28 39.46
C ILE A 24 -16.08 -48.44 38.75
N PRO A 25 -17.32 -48.78 39.13
CA PRO A 25 -18.12 -49.77 38.41
C PRO A 25 -18.09 -49.56 36.89
N GLY A 26 -17.78 -50.63 36.16
CA GLY A 26 -17.63 -50.63 34.71
C GLY A 26 -16.23 -50.35 34.17
N GLN A 27 -15.24 -50.11 35.03
CA GLN A 27 -13.82 -50.19 34.67
C GLN A 27 -13.28 -51.62 34.78
N VAL A 28 -12.38 -51.98 33.86
CA VAL A 28 -11.71 -53.30 33.80
C VAL A 28 -10.19 -53.15 33.93
N ARG A 29 -9.48 -54.27 34.15
CA ARG A 29 -8.00 -54.29 34.19
C ARG A 29 -7.39 -54.30 32.79
N GLU A 30 -8.04 -54.98 31.85
CA GLU A 30 -7.58 -55.15 30.47
C GLU A 30 -8.77 -55.34 29.55
N ALA A 31 -8.69 -54.80 28.33
CA ALA A 31 -9.70 -54.92 27.29
C ALA A 31 -9.02 -54.92 25.91
N GLU A 32 -9.05 -56.07 25.23
CA GLU A 32 -8.40 -56.32 23.93
C GLU A 32 -9.44 -56.77 22.90
N ASN A 33 -9.37 -56.19 21.70
CA ASN A 33 -10.33 -56.37 20.60
C ASN A 33 -11.79 -56.19 21.03
N VAL A 34 -12.05 -55.18 21.86
CA VAL A 34 -13.40 -54.74 22.21
C VAL A 34 -13.72 -53.38 21.57
N LEU A 35 -14.97 -53.20 21.18
CA LEU A 35 -15.57 -51.90 20.92
C LEU A 35 -16.57 -51.63 22.04
N LEU A 36 -16.38 -50.50 22.73
CA LEU A 36 -17.30 -50.07 23.79
C LEU A 36 -18.50 -49.37 23.14
N ASP A 37 -19.69 -49.90 23.34
CA ASP A 37 -20.91 -49.47 22.66
C ASP A 37 -22.00 -49.19 23.71
N PRO A 38 -22.56 -47.96 23.81
CA PRO A 38 -23.57 -47.64 24.81
C PRO A 38 -24.90 -48.38 24.61
N THR A 39 -25.18 -48.87 23.40
CA THR A 39 -26.40 -49.61 23.07
C THR A 39 -26.22 -51.10 23.29
N PHE A 40 -25.09 -51.66 22.83
CA PHE A 40 -24.88 -53.10 22.77
C PHE A 40 -23.94 -53.66 23.84
N GLY A 41 -23.27 -52.80 24.63
CA GLY A 41 -22.35 -53.19 25.69
C GLY A 41 -20.89 -53.27 25.23
N CYS A 42 -20.11 -54.12 25.89
CA CYS A 42 -18.72 -54.39 25.51
C CYS A 42 -18.71 -55.49 24.42
N ARG A 43 -18.77 -55.08 23.15
CA ARG A 43 -18.83 -56.00 21.99
C ARG A 43 -17.46 -56.32 21.43
N LYS A 44 -17.29 -57.49 20.79
CA LYS A 44 -16.12 -57.83 19.99
C LYS A 44 -15.92 -56.77 18.89
N ARG A 45 -14.66 -56.36 18.66
CA ARG A 45 -14.24 -55.42 17.60
C ARG A 45 -14.88 -55.81 16.25
N PRO A 46 -15.28 -54.88 15.38
CA PRO A 46 -15.73 -55.21 14.04
C PRO A 46 -14.63 -55.93 13.21
N PRO A 47 -15.02 -56.77 12.24
CA PRO A 47 -14.08 -57.54 11.43
C PRO A 47 -13.32 -56.66 10.43
N THR A 48 -12.21 -57.18 9.89
CA THR A 48 -11.50 -56.56 8.76
C THR A 48 -11.69 -57.41 7.50
N LYS A 49 -12.16 -56.82 6.40
CA LYS A 49 -12.16 -57.44 5.08
C LYS A 49 -10.81 -57.23 4.41
N PHE A 50 -10.25 -58.27 3.81
CA PHE A 50 -9.12 -58.08 2.88
C PHE A 50 -9.60 -57.43 1.58
N ILE A 51 -8.84 -56.44 1.08
CA ILE A 51 -9.11 -55.80 -0.22
C ILE A 51 -8.09 -56.29 -1.24
N ASN A 52 -6.81 -55.97 -1.04
CA ASN A 52 -5.76 -56.35 -1.98
C ASN A 52 -4.35 -56.31 -1.36
N GLN A 53 -3.38 -56.94 -2.03
CA GLN A 53 -1.96 -56.73 -1.76
C GLN A 53 -1.50 -55.50 -2.55
N LEU A 54 -1.08 -54.45 -1.85
CA LEU A 54 -0.69 -53.18 -2.49
C LEU A 54 0.70 -53.27 -3.13
N ALA A 55 1.67 -53.82 -2.40
CA ALA A 55 3.07 -53.90 -2.83
C ALA A 55 3.90 -54.90 -2.00
N THR A 56 4.88 -55.52 -2.67
CA THR A 56 5.97 -56.32 -2.07
C THR A 56 7.31 -55.58 -2.06
N ASP A 57 7.45 -54.52 -2.87
CA ASP A 57 8.69 -53.78 -3.11
C ASP A 57 8.83 -52.50 -2.27
N ILE A 58 7.82 -52.17 -1.47
CA ILE A 58 7.82 -50.98 -0.60
C ILE A 58 8.44 -51.32 0.76
N PRO A 59 9.51 -50.61 1.18
CA PRO A 59 10.13 -50.78 2.49
C PRO A 59 9.19 -50.56 3.67
N LYS A 60 9.53 -51.15 4.82
CA LYS A 60 8.75 -51.02 6.07
C LYS A 60 8.62 -49.55 6.50
N ASP A 61 9.64 -48.72 6.30
CA ASP A 61 9.73 -47.32 6.73
C ASP A 61 9.00 -46.32 5.83
N ALA A 62 8.25 -46.79 4.83
CA ALA A 62 7.38 -45.95 4.00
C ALA A 62 6.36 -45.15 4.83
N THR A 63 6.15 -43.89 4.43
CA THR A 63 5.09 -43.01 4.96
C THR A 63 3.83 -43.18 4.12
N TRP A 64 2.70 -43.33 4.80
CA TRP A 64 1.39 -43.57 4.17
C TRP A 64 0.39 -42.50 4.57
N PHE A 65 -0.45 -42.06 3.64
CA PHE A 65 -1.56 -41.15 3.92
C PHE A 65 -2.76 -41.42 2.98
N PRO A 66 -4.00 -41.13 3.43
CA PRO A 66 -5.18 -41.23 2.59
C PRO A 66 -5.47 -39.90 1.88
N ILE A 67 -6.15 -39.99 0.74
CA ILE A 67 -6.84 -38.88 0.09
C ILE A 67 -8.30 -39.30 -0.02
N PHE A 68 -9.16 -38.77 0.86
CA PHE A 68 -10.60 -38.96 0.82
C PHE A 68 -11.24 -37.64 0.39
N ARG A 69 -11.88 -37.61 -0.78
CA ARG A 69 -12.55 -36.40 -1.32
C ARG A 69 -14.07 -36.54 -1.31
N ASP A 70 -14.55 -37.63 -1.88
CA ASP A 70 -15.96 -38.02 -1.89
C ASP A 70 -16.11 -39.54 -1.85
N GLN A 71 -17.32 -40.06 -2.10
CA GLN A 71 -17.63 -41.49 -2.04
C GLN A 71 -17.02 -42.33 -3.17
N ASN A 72 -16.54 -41.70 -4.25
CA ASN A 72 -15.95 -42.33 -5.43
C ASN A 72 -14.45 -42.00 -5.58
N GLU A 73 -13.99 -40.87 -5.06
CA GLU A 73 -12.59 -40.42 -5.06
C GLU A 73 -11.92 -40.68 -3.71
N ARG A 74 -11.52 -41.93 -3.50
CA ARG A 74 -10.77 -42.38 -2.32
C ARG A 74 -9.48 -43.08 -2.75
N TYR A 75 -8.35 -42.58 -2.27
CA TYR A 75 -7.03 -43.09 -2.63
C TYR A 75 -6.14 -43.29 -1.41
N ILE A 76 -5.27 -44.29 -1.48
CA ILE A 76 -4.19 -44.53 -0.53
C ILE A 76 -2.87 -44.19 -1.21
N VAL A 77 -2.01 -43.42 -0.55
CA VAL A 77 -0.72 -42.99 -1.11
C VAL A 77 0.42 -43.49 -0.22
N ALA A 78 1.49 -43.98 -0.85
CA ALA A 78 2.75 -44.31 -0.21
C ALA A 78 3.87 -43.42 -0.75
N ILE A 79 4.68 -42.89 0.17
CA ILE A 79 5.96 -42.23 -0.12
C ILE A 79 7.06 -43.04 0.55
N TYR A 80 8.04 -43.48 -0.23
CA TYR A 80 9.12 -44.35 0.24
C TYR A 80 10.41 -44.09 -0.54
N LYS A 81 11.56 -44.42 0.05
CA LYS A 81 12.81 -44.51 -0.71
C LYS A 81 12.91 -45.87 -1.38
N ASP A 82 13.13 -45.88 -2.68
CA ASP A 82 13.44 -47.11 -3.40
C ASP A 82 14.84 -47.65 -3.04
N THR A 83 15.04 -48.95 -3.25
CA THR A 83 16.27 -49.71 -3.02
C THR A 83 17.39 -49.44 -4.04
N SER A 84 17.19 -48.51 -4.96
CA SER A 84 18.20 -48.00 -5.90
C SER A 84 19.41 -47.40 -5.16
N ASN A 85 20.53 -47.25 -5.88
CA ASN A 85 21.75 -46.66 -5.35
C ASN A 85 22.25 -45.52 -6.28
N PRO A 86 22.14 -44.24 -5.88
CA PRO A 86 21.59 -43.75 -4.60
C PRO A 86 20.07 -44.02 -4.46
N PRO A 87 19.54 -44.16 -3.23
CA PRO A 87 18.10 -44.32 -2.99
C PRO A 87 17.33 -43.07 -3.41
N VAL A 88 16.28 -43.23 -4.20
CA VAL A 88 15.42 -42.13 -4.68
C VAL A 88 14.03 -42.23 -4.06
N THR A 89 13.46 -41.11 -3.60
CA THR A 89 12.07 -41.08 -3.15
C THR A 89 11.11 -41.34 -4.32
N GLN A 90 10.20 -42.29 -4.13
CA GLN A 90 9.13 -42.66 -5.06
C GLN A 90 7.77 -42.44 -4.41
N LEU A 91 6.76 -42.18 -5.23
CA LEU A 91 5.36 -42.03 -4.80
C LEU A 91 4.48 -43.01 -5.61
N LYS A 92 3.68 -43.81 -4.91
CA LYS A 92 2.69 -44.73 -5.50
C LYS A 92 1.31 -44.43 -4.93
N VAL A 93 0.29 -44.58 -5.77
CA VAL A 93 -1.12 -44.36 -5.41
C VAL A 93 -1.92 -45.62 -5.75
N TRP A 94 -2.89 -45.98 -4.91
CA TRP A 94 -3.89 -47.00 -5.18
C TRP A 94 -5.28 -46.44 -4.91
N ASP A 95 -6.25 -46.95 -5.65
CA ASP A 95 -7.67 -46.83 -5.35
C ASP A 95 -7.99 -47.52 -4.01
N ALA A 96 -8.72 -46.86 -3.10
CA ALA A 96 -8.93 -47.36 -1.74
C ALA A 96 -10.00 -48.47 -1.65
N ASP A 97 -10.97 -48.49 -2.55
CA ASP A 97 -12.07 -49.47 -2.55
C ASP A 97 -11.66 -50.80 -3.20
N THR A 98 -10.79 -50.77 -4.21
CA THR A 98 -10.32 -51.95 -4.97
C THR A 98 -8.86 -52.35 -4.68
N GLY A 99 -8.06 -51.45 -4.10
CA GLY A 99 -6.62 -51.63 -3.95
C GLY A 99 -5.85 -51.66 -5.28
N SER A 100 -6.44 -51.18 -6.38
CA SER A 100 -5.82 -51.18 -7.70
C SER A 100 -4.76 -50.08 -7.83
N PRO A 101 -3.54 -50.36 -8.33
CA PRO A 101 -2.51 -49.34 -8.49
C PRO A 101 -2.87 -48.34 -9.60
N ILE A 102 -2.59 -47.07 -9.36
CA ILE A 102 -2.78 -45.97 -10.29
C ILE A 102 -1.41 -45.42 -10.70
N ASN A 103 -1.23 -45.15 -12.00
CA ASN A 103 0.02 -44.59 -12.52
C ASN A 103 0.27 -43.18 -11.97
N VAL A 104 1.50 -42.96 -11.49
CA VAL A 104 1.99 -41.67 -11.00
C VAL A 104 3.12 -41.20 -11.91
N ASN A 105 2.98 -40.00 -12.48
CA ASN A 105 3.98 -39.39 -13.35
C ASN A 105 4.70 -38.25 -12.61
N THR A 106 6.01 -38.34 -12.43
CA THR A 106 6.81 -37.26 -11.83
C THR A 106 7.37 -36.34 -12.91
N GLN A 107 7.22 -35.02 -12.76
CA GLN A 107 7.62 -34.01 -13.76
C GLN A 107 8.42 -32.86 -13.14
N GLY A 108 9.26 -32.21 -13.96
CA GLY A 108 10.07 -31.06 -13.54
C GLY A 108 11.02 -31.40 -12.40
N THR A 109 11.12 -30.51 -11.41
CA THR A 109 11.98 -30.65 -10.22
C THR A 109 11.41 -31.56 -9.13
N ALA A 110 10.22 -32.13 -9.32
CA ALA A 110 9.51 -32.89 -8.28
C ALA A 110 10.31 -34.06 -7.69
N ALA A 111 11.05 -34.80 -8.52
CA ALA A 111 11.89 -35.90 -8.06
C ALA A 111 13.04 -35.44 -7.14
N GLN A 112 13.57 -34.24 -7.36
CA GLN A 112 14.62 -33.65 -6.53
C GLN A 112 14.04 -33.06 -5.23
N TYR A 113 12.89 -32.38 -5.33
CA TYR A 113 12.22 -31.78 -4.17
C TYR A 113 11.73 -32.82 -3.15
N LEU A 114 11.34 -34.02 -3.60
CA LEU A 114 10.89 -35.11 -2.73
C LEU A 114 12.04 -35.96 -2.17
N ASP A 115 13.31 -35.73 -2.54
CA ASP A 115 14.45 -36.48 -2.01
C ASP A 115 14.90 -35.96 -0.63
N VAL A 116 14.12 -36.33 0.40
CA VAL A 116 14.35 -36.02 1.83
C VAL A 116 15.24 -37.05 2.52
N ALA A 117 15.84 -36.74 3.67
CA ALA A 117 16.52 -37.73 4.49
C ALA A 117 15.55 -38.75 5.11
N ASP A 118 14.43 -38.28 5.67
CA ASP A 118 13.33 -39.12 6.20
C ASP A 118 12.02 -38.79 5.47
N VAL A 119 11.36 -39.80 4.89
CA VAL A 119 10.08 -39.65 4.16
C VAL A 119 8.94 -39.12 5.03
N LYS A 120 9.03 -39.19 6.36
CA LYS A 120 8.09 -38.56 7.30
C LYS A 120 8.13 -37.02 7.28
N ASN A 121 9.24 -36.43 6.81
CA ASN A 121 9.38 -34.99 6.68
C ASN A 121 8.62 -34.41 5.49
N ILE A 122 8.00 -35.25 4.64
CA ILE A 122 7.04 -34.83 3.63
C ILE A 122 5.65 -34.74 4.28
N ARG A 123 5.09 -33.53 4.35
CA ARG A 123 3.76 -33.26 4.90
C ARG A 123 2.74 -33.05 3.78
N PRO A 124 1.72 -33.90 3.64
CA PRO A 124 0.64 -33.72 2.67
C PRO A 124 -0.45 -32.78 3.22
N LEU A 125 -1.07 -31.99 2.34
CA LEU A 125 -2.31 -31.25 2.58
C LEU A 125 -3.19 -31.29 1.31
N THR A 126 -4.42 -31.79 1.43
CA THR A 126 -5.39 -31.78 0.33
C THR A 126 -6.31 -30.58 0.44
N ILE A 127 -6.44 -29.80 -0.64
CA ILE A 127 -7.33 -28.64 -0.78
C ILE A 127 -8.03 -28.78 -2.13
N ASN A 128 -9.34 -29.02 -2.12
CA ASN A 128 -10.14 -29.29 -3.32
C ASN A 128 -9.44 -30.37 -4.20
N ASP A 129 -9.14 -30.04 -5.45
CA ASP A 129 -8.51 -30.93 -6.43
C ASP A 129 -6.97 -31.05 -6.32
N TYR A 130 -6.34 -30.28 -5.45
CA TYR A 130 -4.89 -30.24 -5.26
C TYR A 130 -4.47 -30.97 -3.98
N THR A 131 -3.48 -31.88 -4.07
CA THR A 131 -2.79 -32.41 -2.90
C THR A 131 -1.37 -31.86 -2.87
N LEU A 132 -1.13 -30.87 -2.00
CA LEU A 132 0.18 -30.27 -1.81
C LEU A 132 1.06 -31.21 -0.98
N LEU A 133 2.33 -31.34 -1.38
CA LEU A 133 3.38 -32.07 -0.70
C LEU A 133 4.47 -31.07 -0.31
N CYS A 134 4.65 -30.84 0.99
CA CYS A 134 5.68 -29.96 1.52
C CYS A 134 6.85 -30.79 2.07
N ASN A 135 8.07 -30.51 1.60
CA ASN A 135 9.30 -31.02 2.18
C ASN A 135 9.75 -30.08 3.32
N SER A 136 9.69 -30.56 4.56
CA SER A 136 10.05 -29.78 5.76
C SER A 136 11.55 -29.72 6.10
N GLU A 137 12.39 -30.34 5.28
CA GLU A 137 13.86 -30.18 5.26
C GLU A 137 14.30 -29.08 4.27
N GLN A 138 13.52 -28.84 3.21
CA GLN A 138 13.85 -27.87 2.17
C GLN A 138 13.73 -26.43 2.68
N ARG A 139 14.77 -25.62 2.42
CA ARG A 139 14.70 -24.17 2.61
C ARG A 139 14.09 -23.50 1.39
N ILE A 140 13.13 -22.61 1.62
CA ILE A 140 12.47 -21.84 0.56
C ILE A 140 13.37 -20.68 0.12
N SER A 141 13.36 -20.35 -1.17
CA SER A 141 14.12 -19.25 -1.77
C SER A 141 13.28 -18.40 -2.72
N MET A 142 13.69 -17.15 -2.92
CA MET A 142 13.24 -16.37 -4.09
C MET A 142 13.97 -16.84 -5.36
N ASP A 143 13.35 -16.62 -6.51
CA ASP A 143 13.98 -16.73 -7.82
C ASP A 143 14.91 -15.52 -8.08
N SER A 144 15.74 -15.62 -9.11
CA SER A 144 16.65 -14.57 -9.58
C SER A 144 16.03 -13.56 -10.56
N SER A 145 14.75 -13.71 -10.89
CA SER A 145 14.03 -12.82 -11.80
C SER A 145 13.81 -11.43 -11.18
N THR A 146 14.18 -10.38 -11.92
CA THR A 146 14.06 -8.97 -11.49
C THR A 146 13.47 -8.12 -12.61
N VAL A 147 12.76 -7.04 -12.30
CA VAL A 147 12.43 -6.00 -13.30
C VAL A 147 13.69 -5.20 -13.66
N ASP A 148 13.91 -4.93 -14.95
CA ASP A 148 15.04 -4.14 -15.45
C ASP A 148 15.04 -2.70 -14.87
N ASN A 149 16.20 -2.25 -14.40
CA ASN A 149 16.37 -0.92 -13.84
C ASN A 149 16.83 0.11 -14.91
N ASN A 150 15.86 0.80 -15.52
CA ASN A 150 16.10 1.77 -16.59
C ASN A 150 16.68 3.13 -16.10
N VAL A 151 17.83 3.12 -15.44
CA VAL A 151 18.56 4.34 -15.00
C VAL A 151 19.00 5.27 -16.17
N GLN A 152 18.85 4.82 -17.41
CA GLN A 152 19.20 5.52 -18.65
C GLN A 152 18.03 6.33 -19.25
N GLU A 153 16.88 6.40 -18.59
CA GLU A 153 15.68 7.08 -19.07
C GLU A 153 15.32 8.31 -18.22
N ALA A 154 14.64 9.27 -18.83
CA ALA A 154 14.09 10.47 -18.19
C ALA A 154 12.92 11.05 -19.00
N LEU A 155 11.98 11.73 -18.34
CA LEU A 155 10.93 12.52 -18.98
C LEU A 155 11.19 14.01 -18.76
N VAL A 156 10.90 14.83 -19.77
CA VAL A 156 10.75 16.28 -19.63
C VAL A 156 9.34 16.65 -20.05
N VAL A 157 8.59 17.31 -19.16
CA VAL A 157 7.21 17.73 -19.41
C VAL A 157 7.17 19.24 -19.59
N ILE A 158 6.55 19.71 -20.67
CA ILE A 158 6.25 21.13 -20.88
C ILE A 158 4.86 21.41 -20.33
N ASN A 159 4.81 22.24 -19.29
CA ASN A 159 3.61 22.59 -18.55
C ASN A 159 2.95 23.87 -19.07
N GLN A 160 3.77 24.85 -19.50
CA GLN A 160 3.27 26.15 -19.97
C GLN A 160 4.06 26.68 -21.16
N ILE A 161 3.35 27.28 -22.13
CA ILE A 161 3.95 27.94 -23.29
C ILE A 161 3.72 29.46 -23.23
N ALA A 162 4.77 30.24 -23.47
CA ALA A 162 4.71 31.70 -23.52
C ALA A 162 5.64 32.25 -24.62
N TYR A 163 5.36 33.46 -25.12
CA TYR A 163 6.24 34.19 -26.03
C TYR A 163 7.52 34.65 -25.31
N ASN A 164 8.58 34.92 -26.08
CA ASN A 164 9.89 35.38 -25.62
C ASN A 164 10.48 34.60 -24.42
N THR A 165 10.26 33.28 -24.41
CA THR A 165 10.61 32.41 -23.28
C THR A 165 11.64 31.38 -23.72
N ASN A 166 12.74 31.29 -22.96
CA ASN A 166 13.75 30.24 -23.16
C ASN A 166 13.36 28.96 -22.40
N TYR A 167 13.57 27.82 -23.04
CA TYR A 167 13.33 26.46 -22.57
C TYR A 167 14.67 25.72 -22.67
N SER A 168 15.28 25.38 -21.53
CA SER A 168 16.61 24.76 -21.48
C SER A 168 16.64 23.43 -20.73
N ILE A 169 17.33 22.45 -21.29
CA ILE A 169 17.59 21.13 -20.72
C ILE A 169 19.10 20.98 -20.58
N ASP A 170 19.57 20.94 -19.33
CA ASP A 170 20.96 20.75 -18.94
C ASP A 170 21.18 19.25 -18.65
N PHE A 171 21.99 18.55 -19.45
CA PHE A 171 22.43 17.18 -19.16
C PHE A 171 23.65 17.24 -18.26
N LEU A 172 23.57 16.70 -17.05
CA LEU A 172 24.64 16.77 -16.05
C LEU A 172 25.59 15.58 -16.17
N LYS A 173 26.89 15.85 -16.08
CA LYS A 173 27.95 14.85 -16.29
C LYS A 173 28.16 13.99 -15.04
N ASP A 174 28.22 12.68 -15.22
CA ASP A 174 28.60 11.73 -14.17
C ASP A 174 30.10 11.81 -13.80
N GLY A 175 30.43 11.53 -12.54
CA GLY A 175 31.81 11.39 -12.05
C GLY A 175 32.64 12.67 -11.98
N GLN A 176 32.03 13.85 -11.81
CA GLN A 176 32.75 15.11 -11.53
C GLN A 176 32.26 15.77 -10.23
N SER A 177 33.15 16.54 -9.60
CA SER A 177 32.91 17.15 -8.28
C SER A 177 31.59 17.92 -8.21
N THR A 178 30.88 17.82 -7.07
CA THR A 178 29.69 18.59 -6.69
C THR A 178 29.90 20.11 -6.60
N SER A 179 31.06 20.59 -7.06
CA SER A 179 31.43 22.00 -7.13
C SER A 179 30.59 22.75 -8.16
N GLN A 180 29.58 23.46 -7.68
CA GLN A 180 28.80 24.39 -8.49
C GLN A 180 29.71 25.45 -9.11
N GLN A 181 29.69 25.56 -10.44
CA GLN A 181 30.34 26.64 -11.16
C GLN A 181 29.51 27.92 -11.04
N LYS A 182 30.18 29.02 -10.68
CA LYS A 182 29.56 30.34 -10.58
C LYS A 182 29.46 30.97 -11.96
N VAL A 183 28.28 30.87 -12.56
CA VAL A 183 27.97 31.36 -13.89
C VAL A 183 27.41 32.77 -13.82
N TYR A 184 28.11 33.72 -14.44
CA TYR A 184 27.74 35.14 -14.49
C TYR A 184 26.91 35.43 -15.73
N ARG A 185 25.88 36.26 -15.59
CA ARG A 185 24.99 36.70 -16.67
C ARG A 185 24.71 38.19 -16.54
N ALA A 186 24.56 38.89 -17.66
CA ALA A 186 24.24 40.32 -17.64
C ALA A 186 22.83 40.55 -17.08
N GLN A 187 22.69 41.43 -16.09
CA GLN A 187 21.40 41.84 -15.54
C GLN A 187 20.93 43.15 -16.19
N LYS A 188 21.85 44.05 -16.50
CA LYS A 188 21.55 45.39 -17.04
C LYS A 188 22.64 45.85 -17.99
N LEU A 189 22.24 46.54 -19.07
CA LEU A 189 23.14 47.08 -20.08
C LEU A 189 23.01 48.60 -20.15
N THR A 190 24.12 49.28 -20.38
CA THR A 190 24.20 50.70 -20.74
C THR A 190 24.77 50.86 -22.14
N ILE A 191 24.49 51.99 -22.77
CA ILE A 191 24.90 52.30 -24.14
C ILE A 191 25.56 53.68 -24.19
N SER A 192 26.69 53.77 -24.90
CA SER A 192 27.49 54.97 -25.03
C SER A 192 27.91 55.20 -26.49
N PRO A 193 27.71 56.42 -27.06
CA PRO A 193 27.03 57.55 -26.45
C PRO A 193 25.50 57.32 -26.39
N ALA A 194 24.88 57.54 -25.23
CA ALA A 194 23.43 57.46 -25.06
C ALA A 194 22.69 58.57 -25.83
N THR A 195 23.34 59.72 -26.05
CA THR A 195 22.88 60.80 -26.91
C THR A 195 24.01 61.31 -27.79
N PHE A 196 23.73 61.58 -29.07
CA PHE A 196 24.70 62.19 -29.98
C PHE A 196 24.01 63.06 -31.04
N GLN A 197 24.76 64.01 -31.58
CA GLN A 197 24.34 64.90 -32.65
C GLN A 197 24.96 64.45 -33.99
N ASP A 198 24.28 64.76 -35.09
CA ASP A 198 24.78 64.56 -36.45
C ASP A 198 24.53 65.82 -37.28
N SER A 199 25.60 66.56 -37.57
CA SER A 199 25.59 67.87 -38.24
C SER A 199 25.86 67.73 -39.75
N GLY A 200 24.94 67.06 -40.44
CA GLY A 200 24.94 66.92 -41.90
C GLY A 200 24.02 67.95 -42.57
N ALA A 201 24.56 68.81 -43.42
CA ALA A 201 23.80 69.88 -44.06
C ALA A 201 22.91 69.39 -45.22
N SER A 202 21.60 69.20 -44.97
CA SER A 202 20.51 69.50 -45.91
C SER A 202 19.15 69.20 -45.27
N ALA A 203 18.22 70.16 -45.35
CA ALA A 203 16.87 69.99 -44.84
C ALA A 203 16.06 68.96 -45.66
N ASN A 204 15.70 67.83 -45.04
CA ASN A 204 14.33 67.30 -44.96
C ASN A 204 14.28 65.85 -44.43
N SER A 205 13.54 65.67 -43.33
CA SER A 205 12.78 64.45 -42.96
C SER A 205 13.45 63.07 -42.92
N ASN A 206 14.77 62.94 -42.82
CA ASN A 206 15.42 61.62 -42.70
C ASN A 206 16.32 61.50 -41.46
N CYS A 207 15.75 60.94 -40.39
CA CYS A 207 16.49 60.45 -39.22
C CYS A 207 17.26 59.16 -39.56
N GLN A 208 18.24 59.24 -40.48
CA GLN A 208 18.89 58.07 -41.10
C GLN A 208 19.59 57.14 -40.11
N LYS A 209 19.98 57.65 -38.93
CA LYS A 209 20.64 56.87 -37.86
C LYS A 209 19.66 56.40 -36.76
N ALA A 210 18.36 56.68 -36.92
CA ALA A 210 17.31 56.10 -36.10
C ALA A 210 16.94 54.70 -36.61
N GLY A 211 16.57 53.83 -35.68
CA GLY A 211 16.30 52.44 -36.00
C GLY A 211 16.05 51.61 -34.75
N ASN A 212 15.49 50.43 -34.93
CA ASN A 212 15.21 49.49 -33.86
C ASN A 212 15.65 48.10 -34.36
N GLN A 213 16.65 47.50 -33.71
CA GLN A 213 17.21 46.21 -34.13
C GLN A 213 17.63 45.37 -32.92
N ASN A 214 17.26 44.09 -32.96
CA ASN A 214 17.79 43.07 -32.05
C ASN A 214 19.18 42.64 -32.50
N PHE A 215 20.12 42.63 -31.56
CA PHE A 215 21.48 42.15 -31.75
C PHE A 215 21.75 40.97 -30.83
N THR A 216 22.48 39.99 -31.34
CA THR A 216 23.15 38.97 -30.53
C THR A 216 24.66 39.24 -30.51
N HIS A 217 25.31 38.84 -29.41
CA HIS A 217 26.74 38.94 -29.26
C HIS A 217 27.30 37.78 -28.42
N SER A 218 28.53 37.41 -28.75
CA SER A 218 29.31 36.36 -28.13
C SER A 218 30.78 36.70 -28.37
N ASP A 219 31.60 36.40 -27.39
CA ASP A 219 33.03 36.67 -27.30
C ASP A 219 33.74 35.39 -26.81
N THR A 220 35.08 35.43 -26.74
CA THR A 220 35.85 34.26 -26.26
C THR A 220 35.49 33.94 -24.80
N GLY A 221 34.77 32.84 -24.59
CA GLY A 221 34.29 32.41 -23.27
C GLY A 221 33.01 33.11 -22.78
N LYS A 222 32.31 33.86 -23.64
CA LYS A 222 31.03 34.53 -23.31
C LYS A 222 30.03 34.36 -24.44
N THR A 223 28.84 33.85 -24.16
CA THR A 223 27.89 33.44 -25.22
C THR A 223 26.50 34.03 -25.01
N GLY A 224 25.68 34.00 -26.07
CA GLY A 224 24.22 34.13 -25.98
C GLY A 224 23.63 35.46 -25.52
N LEU A 225 24.41 36.53 -25.36
CA LEU A 225 23.89 37.84 -24.98
C LEU A 225 23.05 38.41 -26.12
N ALA A 226 21.78 38.69 -25.85
CA ALA A 226 20.88 39.34 -26.80
C ALA A 226 20.29 40.61 -26.19
N PHE A 227 20.18 41.65 -27.01
CA PHE A 227 19.65 42.93 -26.60
C PHE A 227 19.10 43.67 -27.81
N ASN A 228 18.10 44.50 -27.56
CA ASN A 228 17.57 45.45 -28.50
C ASN A 228 18.33 46.77 -28.40
N ILE A 229 18.70 47.38 -29.53
CA ILE A 229 19.06 48.81 -29.58
C ILE A 229 17.96 49.55 -30.32
N ALA A 230 17.33 50.48 -29.62
CA ALA A 230 16.37 51.43 -30.18
C ALA A 230 16.99 52.83 -30.15
N THR A 231 17.27 53.39 -31.33
CA THR A 231 17.69 54.78 -31.50
C THR A 231 16.51 55.60 -32.01
N THR A 232 16.01 56.51 -31.18
CA THR A 232 15.04 57.53 -31.59
C THR A 232 15.74 58.83 -31.95
N CYS A 233 15.05 59.68 -32.70
CA CYS A 233 15.61 60.92 -33.26
C CYS A 233 14.66 62.07 -32.99
N GLN A 234 15.22 63.18 -32.52
CA GLN A 234 14.54 64.46 -32.38
C GLN A 234 15.36 65.53 -33.12
N TYR A 235 14.66 66.38 -33.88
CA TYR A 235 15.27 67.41 -34.69
C TYR A 235 15.55 68.67 -33.83
N ALA A 236 16.75 69.23 -33.95
CA ALA A 236 17.16 70.44 -33.26
C ALA A 236 17.88 71.41 -34.21
N GLN A 237 17.88 72.69 -33.86
CA GLN A 237 18.57 73.75 -34.60
C GLN A 237 19.47 74.52 -33.64
N GLU A 238 20.77 74.63 -33.96
CA GLU A 238 21.62 75.59 -33.25
C GLU A 238 21.53 76.96 -33.90
N LYS A 239 21.29 77.96 -33.06
CA LYS A 239 21.37 79.37 -33.43
C LYS A 239 22.82 79.82 -33.20
N THR A 240 23.63 79.80 -34.25
CA THR A 240 24.96 80.44 -34.20
C THR A 240 24.76 81.96 -34.32
N GLU A 241 24.80 82.67 -33.20
CA GLU A 241 24.75 84.13 -33.22
C GLU A 241 26.11 84.71 -33.66
N VAL A 242 26.12 85.29 -34.86
CA VAL A 242 27.10 86.33 -35.20
C VAL A 242 26.60 87.64 -34.58
N GLU A 243 27.54 88.42 -34.06
CA GLU A 243 27.34 89.66 -33.31
C GLU A 243 26.38 90.64 -34.01
N GLY A 244 25.28 90.99 -33.33
CA GLY A 244 24.24 91.89 -33.81
C GLY A 244 23.54 92.59 -32.64
N GLU A 245 23.24 93.87 -32.83
CA GLU A 245 22.86 94.87 -31.80
C GLU A 245 21.65 94.48 -30.89
N PRO A 246 21.60 95.00 -29.63
CA PRO A 246 20.57 94.66 -28.65
C PRO A 246 19.21 95.35 -28.89
N PHE A 247 18.12 94.62 -28.65
CA PHE A 247 16.74 95.15 -28.67
C PHE A 247 16.25 95.52 -27.25
N PRO A 248 15.42 96.58 -27.09
CA PRO A 248 14.98 97.07 -25.79
C PRO A 248 13.70 96.39 -25.27
N THR A 249 13.62 96.24 -23.94
CA THR A 249 12.35 96.02 -23.20
C THR A 249 12.21 97.06 -22.10
N GLY A 250 11.08 97.79 -22.10
CA GLY A 250 10.76 98.83 -21.12
C GLY A 250 9.64 98.39 -20.17
N VAL A 251 9.76 98.74 -18.89
CA VAL A 251 8.69 98.62 -17.90
C VAL A 251 8.22 100.04 -17.55
N TYR A 252 6.91 100.29 -17.69
CA TYR A 252 6.32 101.60 -17.43
C TYR A 252 5.37 101.53 -16.23
N MET A 253 5.52 102.44 -15.27
CA MET A 253 4.56 102.65 -14.19
C MET A 253 3.68 103.85 -14.54
N SER A 254 2.36 103.71 -14.37
CA SER A 254 1.40 104.79 -14.64
C SER A 254 0.59 105.16 -13.39
N ASN A 255 0.71 106.42 -12.98
CA ASN A 255 -0.12 107.17 -12.03
C ASN A 255 -0.34 106.55 -10.63
N VAL A 256 0.33 107.13 -9.63
CA VAL A 256 -0.14 107.17 -8.25
C VAL A 256 -1.13 108.34 -8.14
N ASN A 257 -2.39 108.07 -7.79
CA ASN A 257 -3.41 109.12 -7.66
C ASN A 257 -3.97 109.16 -6.23
N THR A 258 -3.92 110.33 -5.59
CA THR A 258 -4.27 110.53 -4.17
C THR A 258 -5.54 111.37 -3.99
N SER A 259 -6.55 111.20 -4.86
CA SER A 259 -7.90 111.71 -4.62
C SER A 259 -8.96 110.93 -5.40
N SER A 260 -10.15 110.83 -4.81
CA SER A 260 -11.29 110.09 -5.34
C SER A 260 -12.19 110.96 -6.24
N SER A 261 -11.74 111.29 -7.46
CA SER A 261 -12.64 111.71 -8.55
C SER A 261 -11.95 111.66 -9.92
N SER A 262 -12.76 111.55 -10.97
CA SER A 262 -12.33 111.39 -12.36
C SER A 262 -11.90 112.69 -13.04
N SER A 263 -11.15 112.52 -14.15
CA SER A 263 -10.83 113.48 -15.23
C SER A 263 -9.59 114.36 -15.10
N SER A 264 -8.67 114.12 -16.06
CA SER A 264 -7.74 115.06 -16.72
C SER A 264 -6.84 115.99 -15.89
N GLY A 265 -5.52 115.73 -15.97
CA GLY A 265 -4.48 116.77 -15.86
C GLY A 265 -3.27 116.38 -15.00
N GLY A 266 -2.05 116.55 -15.53
CA GLY A 266 -0.80 116.43 -14.78
C GLY A 266 -0.12 115.06 -14.86
N GLY A 267 0.79 114.89 -15.82
CA GLY A 267 1.62 113.68 -15.92
C GLY A 267 2.87 113.78 -15.05
N PHE A 268 3.22 112.69 -14.35
CA PHE A 268 4.54 112.46 -13.78
C PHE A 268 5.30 111.47 -14.66
N THR A 269 6.50 111.83 -15.09
CA THR A 269 7.40 110.96 -15.87
C THR A 269 8.80 111.09 -15.31
N GLU A 270 9.07 110.40 -14.20
CA GLU A 270 10.45 110.12 -13.80
C GLU A 270 10.90 108.82 -14.47
N ASN A 271 11.89 108.94 -15.37
CA ASN A 271 12.49 107.81 -16.06
C ASN A 271 13.35 106.99 -15.08
N LEU A 272 12.75 105.96 -14.47
CA LEU A 272 13.50 104.98 -13.70
C LEU A 272 14.44 104.17 -14.63
N LYS A 273 15.64 103.91 -14.13
CA LYS A 273 16.80 103.46 -14.92
C LYS A 273 16.53 102.16 -15.68
N GLN A 274 16.92 102.16 -16.97
CA GLN A 274 17.08 100.93 -17.75
C GLN A 274 18.17 100.06 -17.09
N PHE A 275 17.83 98.80 -16.80
CA PHE A 275 18.78 97.83 -16.25
C PHE A 275 19.15 96.78 -17.30
N TYR A 276 20.34 96.93 -17.88
CA TYR A 276 20.97 95.93 -18.73
C TYR A 276 21.53 94.76 -17.90
N ALA A 277 21.82 93.62 -18.54
CA ALA A 277 22.41 92.44 -17.90
C ALA A 277 23.77 92.02 -18.53
N GLU A 278 24.78 91.93 -17.68
CA GLU A 278 26.13 91.37 -17.90
C GLU A 278 26.23 89.96 -17.23
N LYS A 279 27.10 89.01 -17.62
CA LYS A 279 28.07 88.93 -18.74
C LYS A 279 28.62 87.49 -18.92
N THR A 280 29.25 87.27 -20.08
CA THR A 280 30.20 86.22 -20.50
C THR A 280 30.61 85.12 -19.49
N ILE A 281 30.20 83.89 -19.83
CA ILE A 281 30.96 82.60 -19.94
C ILE A 281 32.06 82.26 -18.93
N GLY A 282 31.95 81.05 -18.37
CA GLY A 282 33.07 80.23 -17.89
C GLY A 282 32.64 78.79 -17.56
N LEU A 283 33.02 77.80 -18.37
CA LEU A 283 32.80 76.36 -18.12
C LEU A 283 34.15 75.65 -18.02
N SER A 284 34.36 74.89 -16.93
CA SER A 284 35.44 73.90 -16.82
C SER A 284 34.86 72.50 -16.72
N ALA A 285 35.57 71.50 -17.26
CA ALA A 285 35.06 70.16 -17.46
C ALA A 285 34.89 69.32 -16.18
N ASN A 286 34.08 68.26 -16.33
CA ASN A 286 33.83 67.10 -15.46
C ASN A 286 32.66 67.18 -14.46
N HIS A 287 32.08 65.99 -14.25
CA HIS A 287 30.97 65.57 -13.40
C HIS A 287 29.52 65.69 -13.91
N THR A 288 28.99 64.50 -14.20
CA THR A 288 27.59 64.13 -14.30
C THR A 288 26.94 64.04 -12.92
N SER A 289 25.94 64.88 -12.65
CA SER A 289 24.90 64.61 -11.65
C SER A 289 23.68 65.50 -11.92
N VAL A 290 22.51 64.90 -12.09
CA VAL A 290 21.25 65.65 -12.19
C VAL A 290 20.93 66.24 -10.83
N VAL A 291 21.06 67.55 -10.69
CA VAL A 291 20.52 68.31 -9.55
C VAL A 291 19.25 69.01 -9.99
N LEU A 292 18.12 68.57 -9.41
CA LEU A 292 16.92 69.39 -9.34
C LEU A 292 17.22 70.58 -8.40
N GLY A 293 17.25 71.82 -8.90
CA GLY A 293 17.23 72.97 -7.98
C GLY A 293 17.91 74.27 -8.36
N ASP A 294 18.55 74.42 -9.53
CA ASP A 294 19.24 75.69 -9.89
C ASP A 294 18.22 76.79 -10.32
N GLN A 295 17.40 77.24 -9.37
CA GLN A 295 16.62 78.47 -9.51
C GLN A 295 17.57 79.67 -9.47
N ARG A 296 18.02 80.11 -10.64
CA ARG A 296 18.78 81.36 -10.74
C ARG A 296 17.81 82.54 -10.65
N TYR A 297 17.89 83.21 -9.51
CA TYR A 297 17.12 84.41 -9.22
C TYR A 297 17.99 85.65 -9.31
N LYS A 298 17.42 86.75 -9.78
CA LYS A 298 18.01 88.09 -9.61
C LYS A 298 17.12 88.88 -8.67
N ASP A 299 17.66 89.18 -7.49
CA ASP A 299 17.05 90.13 -6.56
C ASP A 299 17.34 91.55 -7.05
N THR A 300 16.27 92.33 -7.28
CA THR A 300 16.37 93.75 -7.61
C THR A 300 15.76 94.53 -6.47
N THR A 301 16.61 95.22 -5.71
CA THR A 301 16.22 96.06 -4.58
C THR A 301 16.13 97.51 -5.02
N VAL A 302 14.96 98.13 -4.81
CA VAL A 302 14.78 99.58 -4.84
C VAL A 302 14.60 100.06 -3.41
N THR A 303 15.59 100.80 -2.92
CA THR A 303 15.55 101.44 -1.59
C THR A 303 14.61 102.64 -1.64
N THR A 304 13.58 102.64 -0.79
CA THR A 304 12.77 103.83 -0.49
C THR A 304 13.00 104.25 0.96
N THR A 305 12.57 105.46 1.33
CA THR A 305 12.77 106.01 2.69
C THR A 305 12.06 105.23 3.81
N SER A 306 11.14 104.29 3.49
CA SER A 306 10.49 103.38 4.43
C SER A 306 11.05 101.95 4.40
N GLY A 307 11.99 101.65 3.51
CA GLY A 307 12.66 100.35 3.45
C GLY A 307 12.99 99.87 2.03
N ASN A 308 13.70 98.75 1.97
CA ASN A 308 14.10 98.11 0.72
C ASN A 308 12.95 97.29 0.13
N ILE A 309 12.34 97.76 -0.95
CA ILE A 309 11.42 96.93 -1.76
C ILE A 309 12.30 96.06 -2.66
N THR A 310 12.29 94.75 -2.43
CA THR A 310 13.06 93.78 -3.22
C THR A 310 12.12 92.80 -3.90
N TRP A 311 12.17 92.74 -5.23
CA TRP A 311 11.50 91.69 -6.01
C TRP A 311 12.53 90.74 -6.61
N ARG A 312 12.12 89.47 -6.70
CA ARG A 312 12.94 88.36 -7.14
C ARG A 312 12.39 87.82 -8.45
N GLN A 313 13.18 87.88 -9.53
CA GLN A 313 12.78 87.32 -10.81
C GLN A 313 13.40 85.93 -10.97
N HIS A 314 12.56 84.91 -11.16
CA HIS A 314 12.95 83.51 -11.32
C HIS A 314 12.91 83.09 -12.79
N TRP A 315 13.88 82.27 -13.21
CA TRP A 315 13.90 81.63 -14.53
C TRP A 315 13.99 80.12 -14.35
N ARG A 316 13.17 79.35 -15.06
CA ARG A 316 13.22 77.89 -15.09
C ARG A 316 12.95 77.40 -16.52
N ALA A 317 13.86 76.63 -17.08
CA ALA A 317 13.57 75.83 -18.27
C ALA A 317 12.68 74.65 -17.86
N VAL A 318 11.56 74.47 -18.55
CA VAL A 318 10.63 73.34 -18.36
C VAL A 318 10.69 72.45 -19.57
N THR A 319 10.87 71.15 -19.36
CA THR A 319 10.64 70.12 -20.36
C THR A 319 10.29 68.86 -19.59
N ASP A 320 9.00 68.51 -19.58
CA ASP A 320 8.47 67.35 -18.85
C ASP A 320 7.94 66.32 -19.87
N PRO A 321 8.02 65.01 -19.59
CA PRO A 321 7.83 63.97 -20.60
C PRO A 321 6.44 63.30 -20.56
N LEU A 322 6.00 62.80 -21.72
CA LEU A 322 5.01 61.72 -21.92
C LEU A 322 3.57 61.94 -21.44
N GLN A 323 2.60 61.65 -22.32
CA GLN A 323 1.36 60.87 -22.08
C GLN A 323 0.76 60.44 -23.47
N PRO A 324 -0.17 59.47 -23.56
CA PRO A 324 -0.26 58.53 -24.69
C PRO A 324 -1.35 58.81 -25.76
N THR A 325 -1.51 57.82 -26.66
CA THR A 325 -2.20 57.81 -27.96
C THR A 325 -3.68 57.40 -27.95
N ALA A 326 -4.49 57.97 -28.86
CA ALA A 326 -5.67 57.31 -29.44
C ALA A 326 -6.03 57.88 -30.85
N GLN A 327 -6.37 57.00 -31.79
CA GLN A 327 -7.08 57.32 -33.05
C GLN A 327 -8.62 57.32 -32.77
N TRP A 328 -9.58 57.70 -33.63
CA TRP A 328 -9.95 57.13 -34.94
C TRP A 328 -11.05 57.99 -35.64
N TYR A 329 -11.06 57.95 -36.98
CA TYR A 329 -12.18 58.01 -37.96
C TYR A 329 -13.43 58.93 -37.81
N THR A 330 -13.83 59.46 -38.97
CA THR A 330 -15.05 60.24 -39.25
C THR A 330 -16.36 59.46 -39.18
N ALA A 331 -17.41 60.11 -38.66
CA ALA A 331 -18.82 59.77 -38.90
C ALA A 331 -19.65 61.05 -39.18
N GLY A 332 -20.81 60.89 -39.80
CA GLY A 332 -21.59 61.99 -40.39
C GLY A 332 -22.47 62.82 -39.44
N SER A 333 -23.12 63.81 -40.04
CA SER A 333 -23.98 64.83 -39.41
C SER A 333 -25.22 64.31 -38.67
N HIS A 334 -25.58 64.93 -37.54
CA HIS A 334 -26.96 65.30 -37.19
C HIS A 334 -27.01 66.49 -36.21
N GLN A 335 -28.21 67.05 -35.97
CA GLN A 335 -28.44 68.42 -35.48
C GLN A 335 -29.04 68.51 -34.05
N TYR A 336 -28.81 69.65 -33.37
CA TYR A 336 -29.61 70.36 -32.31
C TYR A 336 -30.27 69.52 -31.16
N SER A 337 -30.44 69.95 -29.90
CA SER A 337 -30.66 71.29 -29.28
C SER A 337 -30.34 71.31 -27.75
N ASN A 338 -30.61 72.44 -27.09
CA ASN A 338 -30.32 72.76 -25.66
C ASN A 338 -31.13 71.99 -24.59
N SER A 339 -30.57 71.84 -23.37
CA SER A 339 -31.11 72.26 -22.04
C SER A 339 -30.76 71.33 -20.83
N ASP A 340 -30.19 71.93 -19.78
CA ASP A 340 -30.27 71.61 -18.33
C ASP A 340 -29.62 70.36 -17.66
N GLY A 341 -28.73 70.63 -16.68
CA GLY A 341 -28.71 69.97 -15.35
C GLY A 341 -27.67 68.88 -15.02
N TYR A 342 -26.84 69.10 -13.98
CA TYR A 342 -26.02 68.07 -13.31
C TYR A 342 -26.04 68.23 -11.77
N ALA A 343 -25.94 67.12 -11.01
CA ALA A 343 -26.20 67.05 -9.56
C ALA A 343 -25.02 66.51 -8.72
N VAL A 344 -25.08 66.67 -7.39
CA VAL A 344 -24.04 66.30 -6.40
C VAL A 344 -24.64 65.40 -5.30
N GLN A 345 -23.91 64.37 -4.86
CA GLN A 345 -24.34 63.43 -3.81
C GLN A 345 -23.25 63.27 -2.72
N ILE A 346 -23.66 63.09 -1.46
CA ILE A 346 -22.80 63.10 -0.26
C ILE A 346 -23.11 61.89 0.62
N GLU A 347 -22.10 61.18 1.13
CA GLU A 347 -22.26 60.12 2.13
C GLU A 347 -21.35 60.35 3.37
N PRO A 348 -21.88 60.25 4.60
CA PRO A 348 -21.11 60.49 5.83
C PRO A 348 -20.67 59.20 6.54
N TRP A 349 -19.42 59.13 7.00
CA TRP A 349 -18.98 58.19 8.04
C TRP A 349 -18.10 58.90 9.08
N GLY A 350 -18.14 58.40 10.33
CA GLY A 350 -17.79 59.18 11.52
C GLY A 350 -16.33 59.66 11.58
N GLY A 351 -16.14 60.93 11.95
CA GLY A 351 -14.82 61.49 12.30
C GLY A 351 -14.23 62.54 11.34
N GLY A 352 -14.95 62.98 10.30
CA GLY A 352 -14.54 64.13 9.49
C GLY A 352 -15.26 64.24 8.14
N ASN A 353 -15.85 65.40 7.85
CA ASN A 353 -16.60 65.63 6.62
C ASN A 353 -15.68 65.63 5.38
N ARG A 354 -16.05 64.85 4.36
CA ARG A 354 -15.51 64.94 3.00
C ARG A 354 -16.60 65.41 2.04
N TYR A 355 -16.20 66.06 0.96
CA TYR A 355 -17.09 66.39 -0.17
C TYR A 355 -16.48 65.79 -1.45
N HIS A 356 -17.34 65.24 -2.31
CA HIS A 356 -16.98 64.74 -3.64
C HIS A 356 -17.70 65.53 -4.73
N PHE A 357 -17.00 65.76 -5.84
CA PHE A 357 -17.53 66.37 -7.05
C PHE A 357 -17.19 65.45 -8.23
N TYR A 358 -18.18 65.17 -9.08
CA TYR A 358 -18.03 64.32 -10.26
C TYR A 358 -18.09 65.16 -11.53
N TRP A 359 -17.22 64.85 -12.49
CA TRP A 359 -17.24 65.40 -13.86
C TRP A 359 -17.07 64.23 -14.83
N GLN A 360 -18.03 64.01 -15.73
CA GLN A 360 -17.91 63.00 -16.80
C GLN A 360 -17.61 63.68 -18.13
N HIS A 361 -16.59 63.17 -18.84
CA HIS A 361 -16.19 63.65 -20.16
C HIS A 361 -16.57 62.60 -21.22
N SER A 362 -17.73 62.77 -21.85
CA SER A 362 -18.44 61.77 -22.66
C SER A 362 -17.79 61.38 -24.00
N ALA A 363 -16.51 61.70 -24.21
CA ALA A 363 -15.75 61.39 -25.43
C ALA A 363 -14.62 60.36 -25.24
N LEU A 364 -14.16 60.08 -24.01
CA LEU A 364 -12.93 59.29 -23.78
C LEU A 364 -12.97 58.27 -22.62
N GLY A 365 -14.11 58.07 -21.94
CA GLY A 365 -14.32 56.88 -21.10
C GLY A 365 -13.48 56.76 -19.82
N TYR A 366 -12.99 57.86 -19.25
CA TYR A 366 -12.31 57.88 -17.94
C TYR A 366 -13.07 58.76 -16.93
N GLU A 367 -13.11 58.33 -15.67
CA GLU A 367 -13.57 59.14 -14.53
C GLU A 367 -12.39 59.53 -13.63
N THR A 368 -12.46 60.73 -13.05
CA THR A 368 -11.49 61.19 -12.05
C THR A 368 -12.22 61.82 -10.88
N SER A 369 -11.82 61.49 -9.64
CA SER A 369 -12.36 62.08 -8.42
C SER A 369 -11.24 62.69 -7.57
N THR A 370 -11.56 63.71 -6.78
CA THR A 370 -10.62 64.40 -5.88
C THR A 370 -11.32 64.71 -4.57
N THR A 371 -10.60 64.59 -3.44
CA THR A 371 -11.17 64.73 -2.09
C THR A 371 -10.28 65.64 -1.23
N MET A 372 -10.89 66.56 -0.46
CA MET A 372 -10.19 67.47 0.45
C MET A 372 -10.44 67.11 1.93
N TYR A 373 -9.52 67.49 2.81
CA TYR A 373 -9.60 67.31 4.27
C TYR A 373 -9.37 68.64 5.01
N ARG A 374 -9.96 68.79 6.19
CA ARG A 374 -9.80 69.96 7.08
C ARG A 374 -9.20 69.53 8.42
N GLY A 375 -7.93 69.86 8.67
CA GLY A 375 -7.31 69.71 9.99
C GLY A 375 -7.61 70.90 10.90
N GLY A 376 -7.95 70.65 12.16
CA GLY A 376 -8.15 71.69 13.17
C GLY A 376 -7.25 71.49 14.38
N GLY A 377 -6.49 72.54 14.73
CA GLY A 377 -5.86 72.82 16.03
C GLY A 377 -5.30 71.67 16.88
N GLY A 378 -3.97 71.51 16.90
CA GLY A 378 -3.32 70.56 17.82
C GLY A 378 -1.79 70.47 17.74
N THR A 379 -1.09 71.59 17.96
CA THR A 379 0.35 71.69 18.34
C THR A 379 1.41 71.02 17.45
N ALA A 380 2.33 71.85 16.92
CA ALA A 380 3.63 71.49 16.35
C ALA A 380 3.62 70.64 15.04
N ALA A 381 3.24 71.27 13.92
CA ALA A 381 3.69 70.87 12.59
C ALA A 381 3.95 72.10 11.71
N THR A 382 5.01 72.04 10.89
CA THR A 382 5.39 73.08 9.93
C THR A 382 4.40 73.13 8.77
N ALA A 383 3.33 73.92 8.90
CA ALA A 383 2.25 73.99 7.93
C ALA A 383 2.17 75.36 7.25
N THR A 384 2.50 75.40 5.96
CA THR A 384 2.13 76.50 5.07
C THR A 384 0.65 76.33 4.69
N GLU A 385 -0.24 77.11 5.29
CA GLU A 385 -1.66 77.09 4.92
C GLU A 385 -1.87 77.70 3.52
N LYS A 386 -2.24 76.87 2.55
CA LYS A 386 -2.62 77.31 1.21
C LYS A 386 -4.08 77.72 1.17
N TYR A 387 -4.34 78.93 0.70
CA TYR A 387 -5.68 79.42 0.38
C TYR A 387 -5.85 79.48 -1.15
N GLU A 388 -6.87 78.82 -1.67
CA GLU A 388 -7.22 78.91 -3.10
C GLU A 388 -8.31 79.97 -3.30
N ALA A 389 -8.04 80.95 -4.15
CA ALA A 389 -8.99 81.97 -4.58
C ALA A 389 -9.05 81.99 -6.11
N PHE A 390 -10.24 81.80 -6.67
CA PHE A 390 -10.46 81.75 -8.11
C PHE A 390 -10.98 83.11 -8.61
N GLY A 391 -10.37 83.63 -9.67
CA GLY A 391 -10.85 84.81 -10.40
C GLY A 391 -10.90 84.51 -11.89
N GLY A 392 -12.10 84.49 -12.47
CA GLY A 392 -12.29 84.32 -13.91
C GLY A 392 -12.24 85.65 -14.66
N ILE A 393 -11.70 85.64 -15.87
CA ILE A 393 -11.83 86.74 -16.83
C ILE A 393 -12.95 86.36 -17.80
N THR A 394 -13.96 87.23 -17.94
CA THR A 394 -15.05 87.08 -18.93
C THR A 394 -15.16 88.34 -19.77
N SER A 395 -15.15 88.18 -21.08
CA SER A 395 -15.56 89.20 -22.06
C SER A 395 -16.51 88.55 -23.06
N GLU A 396 -17.56 89.28 -23.46
CA GLU A 396 -18.62 88.79 -24.35
C GLU A 396 -18.15 88.60 -25.80
N PRO A 397 -18.87 87.77 -26.59
CA PRO A 397 -18.39 87.29 -27.89
C PRO A 397 -18.79 88.22 -29.04
N ASP A 398 -17.97 88.22 -30.09
CA ASP A 398 -18.43 88.54 -31.44
C ASP A 398 -17.78 87.60 -32.46
N ALA A 399 -18.37 87.53 -33.66
CA ALA A 399 -18.28 86.37 -34.56
C ALA A 399 -16.86 85.94 -35.00
N GLY A 400 -16.17 85.09 -34.22
CA GLY A 400 -14.92 84.46 -34.67
C GLY A 400 -13.95 83.90 -33.64
N GLY A 401 -14.40 83.09 -32.68
CA GLY A 401 -13.54 82.10 -32.00
C GLY A 401 -12.80 82.50 -30.71
N TYR A 402 -12.29 81.45 -30.06
CA TYR A 402 -11.35 81.39 -28.92
C TYR A 402 -11.83 81.90 -27.54
N HIS A 403 -11.88 80.97 -26.58
CA HIS A 403 -11.93 81.27 -25.14
C HIS A 403 -10.52 81.10 -24.55
N HIS A 404 -10.02 82.11 -23.82
CA HIS A 404 -8.79 82.00 -23.04
C HIS A 404 -9.12 81.79 -21.56
N TYR A 405 -8.80 80.60 -21.04
CA TYR A 405 -8.85 80.31 -19.60
C TYR A 405 -7.42 80.31 -19.06
N GLY A 406 -7.16 81.21 -18.11
CA GLY A 406 -5.92 81.24 -17.33
C GLY A 406 -6.22 81.01 -15.86
N ILE A 407 -5.51 80.09 -15.21
CA ILE A 407 -5.66 79.83 -13.77
C ILE A 407 -4.37 80.31 -13.08
N ALA A 408 -4.52 81.27 -12.16
CA ALA A 408 -3.44 81.75 -11.30
C ALA A 408 -3.61 81.18 -9.89
N LYS A 409 -2.54 80.63 -9.31
CA LYS A 409 -2.53 80.07 -7.95
C LYS A 409 -1.60 80.87 -7.06
N TYR A 410 -2.12 81.35 -5.95
CA TYR A 410 -1.41 82.16 -4.97
C TYR A 410 -1.26 81.38 -3.66
N THR A 411 -0.13 81.55 -2.98
CA THR A 411 0.07 81.06 -1.60
C THR A 411 0.35 82.26 -0.70
N ARG A 412 -0.24 82.25 0.50
CA ARG A 412 -0.02 83.29 1.53
C ARG A 412 0.82 82.69 2.64
N ASN A 413 2.02 83.22 2.86
CA ASN A 413 2.87 82.78 3.95
C ASN A 413 2.56 83.61 5.21
N LEU A 414 2.26 82.93 6.33
CA LEU A 414 1.84 83.57 7.59
C LEU A 414 2.96 83.68 8.64
N GLN A 415 4.20 83.27 8.31
CA GLN A 415 5.31 83.22 9.28
C GLN A 415 5.96 84.58 9.62
N ASP A 416 5.67 85.66 8.90
CA ASP A 416 6.13 87.02 9.25
C ASP A 416 4.93 87.92 9.56
N GLN A 417 4.68 88.18 10.85
CA GLN A 417 3.58 89.06 11.27
C GLN A 417 3.80 90.54 10.91
N ALA A 418 5.03 90.94 10.55
CA ALA A 418 5.32 92.30 10.09
C ALA A 418 5.08 92.49 8.59
N ASN A 419 5.25 91.45 7.76
CA ASN A 419 5.10 91.53 6.30
C ASN A 419 4.13 90.49 5.74
N ARG A 420 2.87 90.90 5.51
CA ARG A 420 1.84 90.07 4.87
C ARG A 420 2.10 89.90 3.37
N LYS A 421 3.06 89.04 2.99
CA LYS A 421 3.35 88.73 1.58
C LYS A 421 2.35 87.75 0.97
N TRP A 422 1.95 88.05 -0.26
CA TRP A 422 1.32 87.12 -1.20
C TRP A 422 2.37 86.68 -2.21
N GLU A 423 2.51 85.37 -2.40
CA GLU A 423 3.44 84.80 -3.38
C GLU A 423 2.64 84.10 -4.49
N LEU A 424 2.87 84.55 -5.73
CA LEU A 424 2.29 83.95 -6.93
C LEU A 424 3.05 82.65 -7.24
N GLU A 425 2.43 81.51 -6.99
CA GLU A 425 3.07 80.20 -7.10
C GLU A 425 3.11 79.71 -8.56
N ARG A 426 2.05 80.00 -9.33
CA ARG A 426 2.01 79.78 -10.80
C ARG A 426 0.92 80.59 -11.49
N VAL A 427 1.16 80.90 -12.77
CA VAL A 427 0.11 81.26 -13.75
C VAL A 427 0.22 80.26 -14.89
N GLU A 428 -0.84 79.48 -15.11
CA GLU A 428 -0.93 78.57 -16.26
C GLU A 428 -1.85 79.20 -17.31
N GLN A 429 -1.25 79.63 -18.42
CA GLN A 429 -1.95 80.03 -19.63
C GLN A 429 -1.95 78.84 -20.59
N ILE A 430 -3.14 78.31 -20.90
CA ILE A 430 -3.29 77.28 -21.93
C ILE A 430 -3.55 77.98 -23.26
N ALA A 431 -2.57 77.97 -24.15
CA ALA A 431 -2.69 78.46 -25.52
C ALA A 431 -2.44 77.29 -26.50
N TYR A 432 -3.42 77.03 -27.38
CA TYR A 432 -3.22 76.19 -28.56
C TYR A 432 -2.60 77.01 -29.68
N THR A 433 -1.91 76.36 -30.63
CA THR A 433 -1.37 77.04 -31.81
C THR A 433 -1.39 76.11 -33.01
N ASP A 434 -2.28 76.41 -33.96
CA ASP A 434 -2.27 75.82 -35.30
C ASP A 434 -1.65 76.82 -36.29
N ASN A 435 -1.04 76.31 -37.37
CA ASN A 435 -0.29 77.10 -38.36
C ASN A 435 -1.14 78.17 -39.05
N PHE A 436 -0.67 79.42 -39.08
CA PHE A 436 -1.17 80.46 -39.99
C PHE A 436 -0.06 81.27 -40.67
N GLY A 437 -0.38 81.75 -41.88
CA GLY A 437 0.53 82.44 -42.79
C GLY A 437 0.69 83.95 -42.57
N ALA A 438 1.38 84.58 -43.51
CA ALA A 438 2.18 85.80 -43.30
C ALA A 438 1.46 87.16 -43.07
N ASN A 439 0.19 87.21 -42.65
CA ASN A 439 -0.51 88.48 -42.34
C ASN A 439 -1.54 88.32 -41.20
N ALA A 440 -1.25 88.87 -40.02
CA ALA A 440 -2.20 89.04 -38.92
C ALA A 440 -1.89 90.34 -38.15
N PRO A 441 -2.90 91.11 -37.67
CA PRO A 441 -2.69 92.42 -37.03
C PRO A 441 -2.37 92.34 -35.52
N ASP A 442 -1.61 93.31 -35.02
CA ASP A 442 -1.19 93.43 -33.61
C ASP A 442 -2.36 93.77 -32.67
N TRP A 443 -2.70 92.87 -31.72
CA TRP A 443 -3.72 93.09 -30.68
C TRP A 443 -3.17 92.76 -29.27
N SER A 444 -3.45 93.62 -28.28
CA SER A 444 -2.77 93.63 -26.98
C SER A 444 -3.71 93.37 -25.78
N PRO A 445 -3.41 92.39 -24.89
CA PRO A 445 -4.06 92.28 -23.58
C PRO A 445 -3.20 92.90 -22.46
N SER A 446 -3.81 93.75 -21.62
CA SER A 446 -3.18 94.35 -20.44
C SER A 446 -3.75 93.78 -19.13
N VAL A 447 -2.89 93.42 -18.18
CA VAL A 447 -3.30 92.94 -16.84
C VAL A 447 -3.11 94.06 -15.81
N SER A 448 -4.01 94.18 -14.83
CA SER A 448 -3.94 95.19 -13.76
C SER A 448 -4.23 94.62 -12.38
N PHE A 449 -3.57 95.16 -11.36
CA PHE A 449 -3.71 94.76 -9.96
C PHE A 449 -3.92 96.01 -9.08
N LYS A 450 -4.64 95.87 -7.95
CA LYS A 450 -4.92 96.96 -7.00
C LYS A 450 -4.65 96.50 -5.57
N ASP A 451 -3.94 97.33 -4.81
CA ASP A 451 -3.80 97.22 -3.35
C ASP A 451 -4.00 98.61 -2.72
N SER A 452 -4.33 98.65 -1.43
CA SER A 452 -4.69 99.88 -0.72
C SER A 452 -4.43 99.76 0.78
N VAL A 453 -3.53 100.59 1.30
CA VAL A 453 -3.16 100.64 2.73
C VAL A 453 -3.18 102.09 3.22
N SER A 454 -3.80 102.34 4.37
CA SER A 454 -3.74 103.61 5.09
C SER A 454 -2.71 103.53 6.23
N THR A 455 -1.94 104.59 6.42
CA THR A 455 -0.90 104.67 7.46
C THR A 455 -1.21 105.80 8.45
N SER A 456 -0.94 105.56 9.74
CA SER A 456 -1.34 106.45 10.85
C SER A 456 -0.32 107.53 11.20
N SER A 457 0.76 107.67 10.43
CA SER A 457 1.86 108.60 10.67
C SER A 457 2.27 109.28 9.36
N ALA A 458 2.71 110.53 9.40
CA ALA A 458 3.16 111.22 8.20
C ALA A 458 4.46 110.61 7.65
N TYR A 459 4.55 110.47 6.33
CA TYR A 459 5.68 109.84 5.65
C TYR A 459 6.15 110.69 4.46
N THR A 460 7.46 110.88 4.36
CA THR A 460 8.10 111.74 3.34
C THR A 460 8.65 110.90 2.19
N LEU A 461 8.17 111.16 0.97
CA LEU A 461 8.72 110.60 -0.26
C LEU A 461 10.03 111.31 -0.62
N GLY A 462 10.94 110.62 -1.32
CA GLY A 462 12.36 110.99 -1.49
C GLY A 462 12.69 112.32 -2.18
N ASN A 463 11.68 113.11 -2.56
CA ASN A 463 11.81 114.46 -3.13
C ASN A 463 11.18 115.51 -2.16
N ASP A 464 11.33 115.29 -0.85
CA ASP A 464 10.85 116.13 0.29
C ASP A 464 9.32 116.41 0.35
N ALA A 465 8.50 115.61 -0.33
CA ALA A 465 7.04 115.70 -0.26
C ALA A 465 6.46 114.84 0.88
N VAL A 466 5.79 115.48 1.85
CA VAL A 466 5.20 114.81 3.03
C VAL A 466 3.75 114.40 2.76
N ILE A 467 3.45 113.10 2.79
CA ILE A 467 2.08 112.59 2.88
C ILE A 467 1.67 112.60 4.36
N ALA A 468 0.64 113.35 4.71
CA ALA A 468 0.13 113.42 6.07
C ALA A 468 -0.54 112.11 6.51
N GLY A 469 -0.26 111.68 7.75
CA GLY A 469 -0.82 110.45 8.32
C GLY A 469 -2.36 110.47 8.33
N GLY A 470 -2.98 109.38 7.91
CA GLY A 470 -4.42 109.26 7.72
C GLY A 470 -4.88 109.29 6.24
N THR A 471 -3.98 109.57 5.29
CA THR A 471 -4.32 109.62 3.85
C THR A 471 -4.03 108.27 3.18
N ALA A 472 -4.95 107.75 2.37
CA ALA A 472 -4.75 106.51 1.61
C ALA A 472 -4.01 106.78 0.29
N ALA A 473 -3.04 105.93 -0.05
CA ALA A 473 -2.31 105.97 -1.31
C ALA A 473 -2.50 104.66 -2.09
N HIS A 474 -2.55 104.75 -3.43
CA HIS A 474 -2.73 103.63 -4.34
C HIS A 474 -1.60 103.56 -5.36
N ALA A 475 -1.05 102.37 -5.60
CA ALA A 475 -0.02 102.13 -6.62
C ALA A 475 -0.50 101.10 -7.65
N TRP A 476 -0.26 101.36 -8.94
CA TRP A 476 -0.62 100.49 -10.06
C TRP A 476 0.63 100.12 -10.89
N PHE A 477 0.61 98.98 -11.57
CA PHE A 477 1.64 98.57 -12.53
C PHE A 477 1.01 97.88 -13.75
N ALA A 478 1.63 98.06 -14.92
CA ALA A 478 1.25 97.46 -16.18
C ALA A 478 2.51 97.17 -17.02
N VAL A 479 2.46 96.19 -17.91
CA VAL A 479 3.59 95.79 -18.79
C VAL A 479 3.08 95.66 -20.22
N SER A 480 3.79 96.23 -21.20
CA SER A 480 3.31 96.35 -22.58
C SER A 480 4.37 96.07 -23.65
N ALA A 481 4.09 95.05 -24.49
CA ALA A 481 4.57 94.78 -25.85
C ALA A 481 6.07 94.52 -26.14
N VAL A 482 6.30 93.61 -27.11
CA VAL A 482 7.58 93.37 -27.80
C VAL A 482 7.27 93.22 -29.30
N GLN A 483 7.87 94.06 -30.15
CA GLN A 483 7.77 93.96 -31.62
C GLN A 483 8.83 93.01 -32.21
N ARG A 484 8.52 92.33 -33.32
CA ARG A 484 9.47 91.50 -34.08
C ARG A 484 10.01 92.24 -35.31
N GLY A 485 11.32 92.39 -35.40
CA GLY A 485 12.05 92.67 -36.65
C GLY A 485 13.01 91.52 -36.96
N ASN A 486 13.12 91.12 -38.24
CA ASN A 486 13.82 89.90 -38.65
C ASN A 486 15.05 90.19 -39.52
N PRO A 487 16.27 89.79 -39.12
CA PRO A 487 17.39 89.59 -40.02
C PRO A 487 17.49 88.13 -40.48
N LEU A 488 18.00 87.89 -41.68
CA LEU A 488 18.19 86.55 -42.25
C LEU A 488 19.28 85.76 -41.49
N ILE A 489 18.92 84.60 -40.95
CA ILE A 489 19.85 83.65 -40.28
C ILE A 489 19.77 82.31 -41.01
N SER A 490 20.93 81.71 -41.31
CA SER A 490 21.02 80.32 -41.77
C SER A 490 21.42 79.44 -40.60
N TYR A 491 20.64 78.39 -40.34
CA TYR A 491 20.81 77.51 -39.18
C TYR A 491 21.51 76.21 -39.59
N PRO A 492 22.65 75.82 -38.97
CA PRO A 492 23.10 74.44 -39.02
C PRO A 492 22.07 73.55 -38.32
N GLN A 493 21.39 72.73 -39.11
CA GLN A 493 20.42 71.76 -38.62
C GLN A 493 21.17 70.51 -38.15
N TYR A 494 20.79 69.95 -37.00
CA TYR A 494 21.32 68.67 -36.55
C TYR A 494 20.22 67.79 -35.95
N SER A 495 20.35 66.49 -36.16
CA SER A 495 19.49 65.51 -35.49
C SER A 495 20.13 65.08 -34.18
N VAL A 496 19.38 65.20 -33.09
CA VAL A 496 19.73 64.62 -31.78
C VAL A 496 19.17 63.20 -31.75
N TYR A 497 20.06 62.23 -31.67
CA TYR A 497 19.69 60.84 -31.54
C TYR A 497 19.81 60.42 -30.07
N THR A 498 18.79 59.74 -29.55
CA THR A 498 18.78 59.12 -28.22
C THR A 498 18.73 57.61 -28.39
N ALA A 499 19.79 56.92 -27.97
CA ALA A 499 19.90 55.48 -28.04
C ALA A 499 19.57 54.84 -26.68
N LYS A 500 18.71 53.83 -26.69
CA LYS A 500 18.43 52.96 -25.56
C LYS A 500 18.81 51.53 -25.89
N VAL A 501 19.37 50.83 -24.91
CA VAL A 501 19.60 49.38 -24.97
C VAL A 501 18.65 48.70 -23.99
N SER A 502 17.98 47.65 -24.45
CA SER A 502 17.10 46.81 -23.63
C SER A 502 17.59 45.37 -23.71
N LEU A 503 17.95 44.78 -22.58
CA LEU A 503 18.39 43.39 -22.52
C LEU A 503 17.22 42.44 -22.87
N THR A 504 17.47 41.45 -23.73
CA THR A 504 16.47 40.43 -24.12
C THR A 504 16.90 39.01 -23.79
N ASN A 505 18.21 38.73 -23.76
CA ASN A 505 18.79 37.52 -23.17
C ASN A 505 20.09 37.89 -22.46
N SER A 506 20.20 37.57 -21.16
CA SER A 506 21.35 37.85 -20.29
C SER A 506 22.67 37.19 -20.72
N GLY A 507 22.63 36.18 -21.61
CA GLY A 507 23.80 35.43 -22.03
C GLY A 507 24.50 34.69 -20.88
N GLU A 508 25.72 34.23 -21.13
CA GLU A 508 26.56 33.52 -20.18
C GLU A 508 28.01 34.01 -20.25
N GLY A 509 28.68 34.17 -19.11
CA GLY A 509 30.06 34.64 -18.98
C GLY A 509 30.23 36.16 -18.86
N TRP A 510 29.15 36.93 -18.99
CA TRP A 510 29.14 38.39 -18.96
C TRP A 510 29.20 38.94 -17.54
N ARG A 511 30.17 39.82 -17.27
CA ARG A 511 30.41 40.46 -15.97
C ARG A 511 30.24 41.96 -16.03
N GLN A 512 29.99 42.59 -14.88
CA GLN A 512 29.97 44.05 -14.76
C GLN A 512 31.28 44.66 -15.30
N GLY A 513 31.13 45.69 -16.14
CA GLY A 513 32.26 46.38 -16.79
C GLY A 513 32.71 45.78 -18.14
N ASP A 514 32.15 44.65 -18.57
CA ASP A 514 32.38 44.13 -19.92
C ASP A 514 31.84 45.10 -20.99
N THR A 515 32.66 45.41 -21.99
CA THR A 515 32.32 46.34 -23.08
C THR A 515 32.50 45.71 -24.46
N PHE A 516 31.60 46.05 -25.38
CA PHE A 516 31.69 45.66 -26.78
C PHE A 516 30.95 46.64 -27.68
N THR A 517 31.23 46.63 -28.99
CA THR A 517 30.65 47.58 -29.94
C THR A 517 29.66 46.94 -30.91
N LYS A 518 28.53 47.60 -31.17
CA LYS A 518 27.61 47.26 -32.28
C LYS A 518 27.28 48.49 -33.11
N THR A 519 27.08 48.29 -34.40
CA THR A 519 26.70 49.34 -35.35
C THR A 519 25.25 49.19 -35.75
N LEU A 520 24.44 50.22 -35.50
CA LEU A 520 23.05 50.33 -35.97
C LEU A 520 22.96 51.56 -36.87
N ALA A 521 22.38 51.39 -38.07
CA ALA A 521 22.15 52.46 -39.03
C ALA A 521 23.39 53.37 -39.30
N GLY A 522 24.58 52.75 -39.37
CA GLY A 522 25.86 53.45 -39.60
C GLY A 522 26.47 54.16 -38.38
N LYS A 523 25.83 54.12 -37.19
CA LYS A 523 26.41 54.60 -35.93
C LYS A 523 26.89 53.42 -35.08
N THR A 524 28.16 53.43 -34.68
CA THR A 524 28.71 52.48 -33.71
C THR A 524 28.46 52.97 -32.29
N TYR A 525 27.91 52.08 -31.46
CA TYR A 525 27.70 52.27 -30.03
C TYR A 525 28.57 51.30 -29.26
N THR A 526 29.05 51.72 -28.09
CA THR A 526 29.67 50.86 -27.08
C THR A 526 28.59 50.46 -26.07
N ILE A 527 28.34 49.17 -25.92
CA ILE A 527 27.43 48.61 -24.94
C ILE A 527 28.30 48.14 -23.77
N THR A 528 27.89 48.46 -22.55
CA THR A 528 28.59 48.06 -21.32
C THR A 528 27.64 47.30 -20.41
N VAL A 529 28.08 46.20 -19.81
CA VAL A 529 27.32 45.51 -18.75
C VAL A 529 27.41 46.34 -17.48
N GLU A 530 26.29 46.94 -17.08
CA GLU A 530 26.20 47.84 -15.92
C GLU A 530 26.03 47.06 -14.62
N GLU A 531 25.26 45.97 -14.65
CA GLU A 531 25.02 45.07 -13.52
C GLU A 531 25.07 43.63 -14.04
N ASP A 532 25.74 42.74 -13.31
CA ASP A 532 25.71 41.30 -13.52
C ASP A 532 25.07 40.58 -12.32
N ASN A 533 24.54 39.39 -12.59
CA ASN A 533 24.05 38.47 -11.57
C ASN A 533 24.71 37.11 -11.78
N PHE A 534 24.81 36.30 -10.73
CA PHE A 534 25.39 34.98 -10.79
C PHE A 534 24.42 33.89 -10.35
N SER A 535 24.44 32.76 -11.05
CA SER A 535 23.81 31.52 -10.63
C SER A 535 24.85 30.44 -10.44
N TYR A 536 24.66 29.60 -9.43
CA TYR A 536 25.41 28.37 -9.26
C TYR A 536 24.82 27.29 -10.19
N ASN A 537 25.61 26.78 -11.14
CA ASN A 537 25.23 25.70 -12.06
C ASN A 537 26.21 24.52 -11.90
N PHE A 538 25.75 23.29 -12.05
CA PHE A 538 26.65 22.14 -12.17
C PHE A 538 27.30 22.08 -13.56
N ALA A 539 28.44 21.41 -13.69
CA ALA A 539 29.07 21.20 -14.98
C ALA A 539 28.25 20.22 -15.83
N SER A 540 27.60 20.72 -16.88
CA SER A 540 26.83 19.93 -17.83
C SER A 540 27.73 19.22 -18.85
N GLU A 541 27.35 17.99 -19.21
CA GLU A 541 27.91 17.25 -20.36
C GLU A 541 27.46 17.89 -21.67
N ASN A 542 26.18 18.31 -21.75
CA ASN A 542 25.59 19.06 -22.85
C ASN A 542 24.46 19.96 -22.35
N VAL A 543 24.15 21.03 -23.09
CA VAL A 543 22.99 21.91 -22.84
C VAL A 543 22.22 22.10 -24.13
N VAL A 544 20.90 21.91 -24.08
CA VAL A 544 19.97 22.13 -25.19
C VAL A 544 19.04 23.29 -24.84
N THR A 545 18.93 24.30 -25.70
CA THR A 545 18.08 25.48 -25.48
C THR A 545 17.21 25.78 -26.69
N TYR A 546 15.94 26.13 -26.45
CA TYR A 546 15.04 26.69 -27.45
C TYR A 546 14.36 27.95 -26.91
N THR A 547 14.39 29.06 -27.67
CA THR A 547 13.65 30.29 -27.31
C THR A 547 12.43 30.44 -28.21
N SER A 548 11.25 30.59 -27.60
CA SER A 548 10.00 30.83 -28.33
C SER A 548 10.00 32.20 -29.03
N PRO A 549 9.17 32.40 -30.08
CA PRO A 549 9.08 33.68 -30.79
C PRO A 549 8.84 34.86 -29.85
N ALA A 550 9.39 36.03 -30.17
CA ALA A 550 9.31 37.20 -29.30
C ALA A 550 7.86 37.70 -29.08
N ASP A 551 7.03 37.58 -30.11
CA ASP A 551 5.61 37.92 -30.14
C ASP A 551 4.89 37.13 -31.25
N ALA A 552 3.60 37.37 -31.42
CA ALA A 552 2.77 36.74 -32.46
C ALA A 552 3.14 37.16 -33.90
N ALA A 553 3.91 38.24 -34.09
CA ALA A 553 4.39 38.68 -35.41
C ALA A 553 5.71 37.98 -35.79
N ALA A 554 6.54 37.63 -34.81
CA ALA A 554 7.77 36.85 -34.99
C ALA A 554 7.51 35.34 -35.24
N GLY A 555 6.36 34.81 -34.85
CA GLY A 555 5.94 33.43 -35.15
C GLY A 555 4.80 32.94 -34.26
N GLN A 556 4.15 31.84 -34.64
CA GLN A 556 3.08 31.24 -33.85
C GLN A 556 3.64 30.47 -32.65
N LEU A 557 3.12 30.73 -31.45
CA LEU A 557 3.41 29.94 -30.25
C LEU A 557 2.70 28.58 -30.33
N ASN A 558 3.47 27.49 -30.46
CA ASN A 558 2.96 26.12 -30.57
C ASN A 558 3.87 25.16 -29.79
N VAL A 559 3.28 24.33 -28.92
CA VAL A 559 3.99 23.32 -28.13
C VAL A 559 4.73 22.31 -29.02
N GLY A 560 4.16 21.89 -30.15
CA GLY A 560 4.79 20.96 -31.08
C GLY A 560 6.07 21.51 -31.72
N THR A 561 6.14 22.83 -31.95
CA THR A 561 7.36 23.48 -32.45
C THR A 561 8.45 23.53 -31.38
N ILE A 562 8.08 23.79 -30.12
CA ILE A 562 9.02 23.79 -28.98
C ILE A 562 9.56 22.36 -28.77
N VAL A 563 8.67 21.38 -28.63
CA VAL A 563 8.99 19.96 -28.46
C VAL A 563 9.86 19.44 -29.61
N GLY A 564 9.44 19.65 -30.86
CA GLY A 564 10.18 19.19 -32.04
C GLY A 564 11.57 19.80 -32.16
N SER A 565 11.74 21.08 -31.82
CA SER A 565 13.04 21.75 -31.84
C SER A 565 13.97 21.24 -30.73
N LEU A 566 13.44 21.03 -29.52
CA LEU A 566 14.19 20.43 -28.42
C LEU A 566 14.59 18.99 -28.74
N VAL A 567 13.67 18.15 -29.23
CA VAL A 567 13.94 16.77 -29.65
C VAL A 567 15.01 16.70 -30.74
N THR A 568 14.91 17.53 -31.78
CA THR A 568 15.93 17.62 -32.85
C THR A 568 17.31 18.01 -32.30
N SER A 569 17.33 18.87 -31.29
CA SER A 569 18.58 19.32 -30.65
C SER A 569 19.17 18.26 -29.70
N ILE A 570 18.33 17.45 -29.05
CA ILE A 570 18.77 16.33 -28.19
C ILE A 570 19.29 15.17 -29.06
N THR A 571 18.61 14.81 -30.15
CA THR A 571 19.06 13.72 -31.05
C THR A 571 20.30 14.09 -31.86
N ALA A 572 20.67 15.38 -31.93
CA ALA A 572 21.96 15.82 -32.44
C ALA A 572 23.13 15.60 -31.45
N LEU A 573 22.85 15.29 -30.17
CA LEU A 573 23.87 14.95 -29.19
C LEU A 573 24.28 13.48 -29.33
N SER A 574 25.59 13.20 -29.24
CA SER A 574 26.08 11.82 -29.18
C SER A 574 25.56 11.09 -27.94
N ASN A 575 25.11 9.84 -28.14
CA ASN A 575 24.60 8.93 -27.11
C ASN A 575 23.24 9.29 -26.48
N TYR A 576 22.49 10.25 -27.02
CA TYR A 576 21.12 10.55 -26.58
C TYR A 576 20.11 10.35 -27.70
N THR A 577 18.96 9.77 -27.34
CA THR A 577 17.78 9.66 -28.20
C THR A 577 16.60 10.34 -27.51
N ALA A 578 15.74 11.00 -28.27
CA ALA A 578 14.57 11.67 -27.73
C ALA A 578 13.35 11.46 -28.61
N THR A 579 12.20 11.23 -27.99
CA THR A 579 10.91 10.99 -28.63
C THR A 579 9.89 12.00 -28.14
N ALA A 580 9.20 12.67 -29.08
CA ALA A 580 8.12 13.61 -28.79
C ALA A 580 6.80 12.86 -28.56
N ILE A 581 6.11 13.15 -27.46
CA ILE A 581 4.82 12.55 -27.07
C ILE A 581 3.93 13.68 -26.56
N GLY A 582 3.22 14.35 -27.46
CA GLY A 582 2.40 15.52 -27.13
C GLY A 582 3.26 16.67 -26.57
N ASN A 583 3.08 16.97 -25.28
CA ASN A 583 3.87 17.96 -24.52
C ASN A 583 5.01 17.35 -23.69
N VAL A 584 5.23 16.03 -23.79
CA VAL A 584 6.25 15.27 -23.08
C VAL A 584 7.37 14.87 -24.04
N ILE A 585 8.60 14.89 -23.54
CA ILE A 585 9.79 14.40 -24.23
C ILE A 585 10.34 13.23 -23.41
N HIS A 586 10.31 12.02 -23.99
CA HIS A 586 11.04 10.88 -23.44
C HIS A 586 12.47 10.91 -23.96
N ILE A 587 13.45 10.87 -23.04
CA ILE A 587 14.88 10.90 -23.36
C ILE A 587 15.53 9.62 -22.85
N LYS A 588 16.17 8.88 -23.76
CA LYS A 588 16.92 7.66 -23.45
C LYS A 588 18.37 7.80 -23.85
N ARG A 589 19.29 7.52 -22.92
CA ARG A 589 20.73 7.41 -23.19
C ARG A 589 21.02 6.06 -23.87
N GLY A 590 21.87 6.07 -24.89
CA GLY A 590 22.26 4.89 -25.66
C GLY A 590 23.53 4.18 -25.17
N ASP A 591 24.08 4.60 -24.03
CA ASP A 591 25.23 3.96 -23.37
C ASP A 591 24.82 3.43 -21.99
N THR A 592 25.67 2.61 -21.36
CA THR A 592 25.34 1.94 -20.09
C THR A 592 25.40 2.85 -18.85
N ARG A 593 25.59 4.17 -19.00
CA ARG A 593 25.81 5.09 -17.88
C ARG A 593 24.53 5.81 -17.46
N GLU A 594 24.44 6.13 -16.17
CA GLU A 594 23.45 7.08 -15.69
C GLU A 594 23.77 8.51 -16.16
N PHE A 595 22.76 9.38 -16.17
CA PHE A 595 22.91 10.83 -16.34
C PHE A 595 21.85 11.53 -15.49
N ASN A 596 22.17 12.70 -14.94
CA ASN A 596 21.17 13.56 -14.30
C ASN A 596 20.75 14.69 -15.25
N ILE A 597 19.57 15.26 -15.04
CA ILE A 597 18.93 16.23 -15.93
C ILE A 597 18.37 17.41 -15.12
N GLN A 598 18.60 18.63 -15.60
CA GLN A 598 18.02 19.84 -15.03
C GLN A 598 17.26 20.62 -16.11
N THR A 599 16.05 21.06 -15.79
CA THR A 599 15.17 21.82 -16.68
C THR A 599 14.99 23.25 -16.19
N ARG A 600 14.95 24.22 -17.11
CA ARG A 600 14.62 25.63 -16.81
C ARG A 600 13.70 26.19 -17.89
N GLY A 601 12.62 26.87 -17.50
CA GLY A 601 11.73 27.49 -18.47
C GLY A 601 10.71 28.44 -17.88
N GLY A 602 10.52 29.57 -18.56
CA GLY A 602 9.66 30.67 -18.10
C GLY A 602 10.29 31.50 -16.97
N THR A 603 9.76 32.71 -16.77
CA THR A 603 10.27 33.68 -15.77
C THR A 603 10.33 33.12 -14.34
N ASN A 604 9.47 32.14 -14.03
CA ASN A 604 9.37 31.52 -12.70
C ASN A 604 9.92 30.08 -12.66
N ASN A 605 10.62 29.59 -13.69
CA ASN A 605 11.08 28.20 -13.84
C ASN A 605 9.99 27.11 -13.72
N LYS A 606 8.71 27.46 -13.96
CA LYS A 606 7.56 26.52 -13.90
C LYS A 606 7.02 26.06 -15.25
N ALA A 607 7.62 26.52 -16.37
CA ALA A 607 7.13 26.21 -17.70
C ALA A 607 7.50 24.79 -18.18
N MET A 608 8.54 24.19 -17.59
CA MET A 608 8.94 22.80 -17.78
C MET A 608 9.47 22.19 -16.48
N TYR A 609 9.39 20.88 -16.35
CA TYR A 609 10.03 20.09 -15.30
C TYR A 609 10.56 18.76 -15.86
N ALA A 610 11.53 18.16 -15.18
CA ALA A 610 12.05 16.84 -15.51
C ALA A 610 11.63 15.82 -14.43
N LEU A 611 11.39 14.58 -14.85
CA LEU A 611 11.17 13.43 -13.97
C LEU A 611 12.24 12.37 -14.29
N LYS A 612 12.97 11.92 -13.27
CA LYS A 612 13.98 10.86 -13.40
C LYS A 612 14.13 10.14 -12.07
N GLY A 613 13.92 8.82 -12.05
CA GLY A 613 14.10 7.98 -10.87
C GLY A 613 12.99 8.16 -9.84
N SER A 614 12.84 9.37 -9.27
CA SER A 614 11.78 9.68 -8.30
C SER A 614 11.01 10.97 -8.60
N VAL A 615 9.84 11.09 -7.97
CA VAL A 615 8.90 12.23 -8.06
C VAL A 615 8.28 12.47 -6.69
N SER A 616 8.19 13.74 -6.25
CA SER A 616 7.70 14.10 -4.90
C SER A 616 6.17 14.13 -4.75
N ASN A 617 5.41 13.88 -5.83
CA ASN A 617 3.94 13.79 -5.77
C ASN A 617 3.39 13.16 -7.05
N VAL A 618 2.38 12.30 -6.93
CA VAL A 618 1.64 11.71 -8.07
C VAL A 618 1.05 12.77 -9.02
N SER A 619 0.71 13.97 -8.53
CA SER A 619 0.18 15.09 -9.33
C SER A 619 1.16 15.69 -10.33
N LEU A 620 2.45 15.33 -10.26
CA LEU A 620 3.48 15.75 -11.21
C LEU A 620 3.70 14.73 -12.34
N LEU A 621 2.99 13.60 -12.34
CA LEU A 621 3.09 12.61 -13.39
C LEU A 621 2.32 13.06 -14.65
N PRO A 622 2.88 12.89 -15.86
CA PRO A 622 2.19 13.26 -17.10
C PRO A 622 1.12 12.22 -17.48
N GLU A 623 0.04 12.69 -18.11
CA GLU A 623 -1.03 11.85 -18.68
C GLU A 623 -0.60 11.10 -19.97
N GLN A 624 0.57 11.44 -20.53
CA GLN A 624 1.11 10.86 -21.77
C GLN A 624 2.57 10.44 -21.58
N GLY A 625 2.96 9.31 -22.18
CA GLY A 625 4.29 8.73 -21.98
C GLY A 625 4.59 7.52 -22.87
N VAL A 626 5.70 6.84 -22.57
CA VAL A 626 6.09 5.55 -23.16
C VAL A 626 5.72 4.44 -22.19
N SER A 627 5.09 3.38 -22.69
CA SER A 627 4.77 2.20 -21.90
C SER A 627 6.02 1.57 -21.28
N GLY A 628 5.94 1.14 -20.03
CA GLY A 628 7.03 0.46 -19.32
C GLY A 628 7.98 1.37 -18.53
N MET A 629 7.84 2.70 -18.58
CA MET A 629 8.66 3.58 -17.74
C MET A 629 8.24 3.52 -16.27
N ILE A 630 9.21 3.36 -15.36
CA ILE A 630 9.00 3.23 -13.92
C ILE A 630 9.54 4.47 -13.18
N LEU A 631 8.78 4.96 -12.19
CA LEU A 631 9.15 6.06 -11.31
C LEU A 631 8.80 5.74 -9.85
N LYS A 632 9.67 6.14 -8.92
CA LYS A 632 9.42 6.10 -7.46
C LYS A 632 8.65 7.35 -7.03
N ILE A 633 7.53 7.20 -6.35
CA ILE A 633 6.83 8.31 -5.70
C ILE A 633 7.32 8.43 -4.27
N GLN A 634 7.76 9.64 -3.90
CA GLN A 634 8.24 9.96 -2.56
C GLN A 634 7.27 10.91 -1.89
N ASN A 635 6.55 10.43 -0.87
CA ASN A 635 5.45 11.18 -0.25
C ASN A 635 5.92 12.08 0.90
N THR A 636 6.99 11.70 1.62
CA THR A 636 7.61 12.48 2.72
C THR A 636 9.12 12.18 2.80
N GLU A 637 9.97 13.15 3.13
CA GLU A 637 11.44 12.94 3.22
C GLU A 637 11.89 12.06 4.40
N ASP A 638 11.05 11.88 5.42
CA ASP A 638 11.41 11.23 6.71
C ASP A 638 11.03 9.74 6.82
N SER A 639 10.36 9.13 5.82
CA SER A 639 9.91 7.73 5.89
C SER A 639 10.03 7.00 4.55
N GLU A 640 10.99 6.09 4.44
CA GLU A 640 11.11 5.16 3.29
C GLU A 640 9.97 4.13 3.24
N ALA A 641 9.10 4.06 4.25
CA ALA A 641 8.00 3.10 4.31
C ALA A 641 6.77 3.50 3.47
N ASP A 642 6.62 4.80 3.16
CA ASP A 642 5.48 5.34 2.39
C ASP A 642 5.83 5.51 0.89
N ASP A 643 7.03 5.07 0.49
CA ASP A 643 7.55 5.18 -0.86
C ASP A 643 7.06 4.01 -1.73
N TYR A 644 6.46 4.30 -2.88
CA TYR A 644 5.93 3.29 -3.80
C TYR A 644 6.40 3.53 -5.24
N TYR A 645 6.28 2.51 -6.11
CA TYR A 645 6.72 2.59 -7.50
C TYR A 645 5.51 2.54 -8.43
N VAL A 646 5.55 3.32 -9.51
CA VAL A 646 4.52 3.33 -10.55
C VAL A 646 5.12 3.10 -11.92
N ARG A 647 4.41 2.35 -12.76
CA ARG A 647 4.73 2.11 -14.18
C ARG A 647 3.70 2.80 -15.06
N PHE A 648 4.14 3.44 -16.14
CA PHE A 648 3.23 3.95 -17.15
C PHE A 648 2.78 2.82 -18.10
N THR A 649 1.47 2.68 -18.29
CA THR A 649 0.84 1.74 -19.22
C THR A 649 0.01 2.54 -20.23
N ALA A 650 0.36 2.46 -21.52
CA ALA A 650 -0.31 3.23 -22.57
C ALA A 650 -1.61 2.56 -23.06
N THR A 651 -2.63 3.35 -23.41
CA THR A 651 -3.99 2.87 -23.76
C THR A 651 -4.04 2.00 -25.03
N SER A 652 -2.98 1.95 -25.84
CA SER A 652 -2.93 1.16 -27.07
C SER A 652 -1.62 0.38 -27.19
N GLY A 653 -1.29 -0.38 -26.15
CA GLY A 653 -0.12 -1.25 -26.11
C GLY A 653 1.19 -0.46 -26.12
N ASP A 654 2.12 -0.82 -27.00
CA ASP A 654 3.45 -0.18 -27.07
C ASP A 654 3.46 1.19 -27.78
N ILE A 655 2.31 1.71 -28.21
CA ILE A 655 2.21 3.00 -28.91
C ILE A 655 2.33 4.15 -27.88
N PRO A 656 3.35 5.02 -27.96
CA PRO A 656 3.48 6.16 -27.06
C PRO A 656 2.30 7.13 -27.21
N GLY A 657 1.72 7.57 -26.09
CA GLY A 657 0.50 8.35 -26.09
C GLY A 657 -0.12 8.46 -24.71
N GLN A 658 -1.44 8.66 -24.65
CA GLN A 658 -2.21 8.70 -23.41
C GLN A 658 -2.22 7.32 -22.72
N GLY A 659 -2.24 7.31 -21.39
CA GLY A 659 -2.19 6.10 -20.59
C GLY A 659 -2.52 6.34 -19.12
N SER A 660 -2.30 5.31 -18.30
CA SER A 660 -2.46 5.30 -16.85
C SER A 660 -1.13 5.00 -16.17
N TRP A 661 -0.98 5.51 -14.94
CA TRP A 661 0.09 5.08 -14.03
C TRP A 661 -0.49 4.02 -13.09
N GLU A 662 0.12 2.83 -13.11
CA GLU A 662 -0.27 1.66 -12.31
C GLU A 662 0.81 1.39 -11.27
N GLU A 663 0.45 0.89 -10.08
CA GLU A 663 1.45 0.46 -9.09
C GLU A 663 2.33 -0.66 -9.67
N THR A 664 3.60 -0.69 -9.28
CA THR A 664 4.54 -1.71 -9.72
C THR A 664 5.59 -2.00 -8.65
N VAL A 665 6.41 -3.01 -8.91
CA VAL A 665 7.50 -3.46 -8.06
C VAL A 665 8.78 -2.63 -8.29
N LYS A 666 9.59 -2.45 -7.25
CA LYS A 666 10.92 -1.84 -7.34
C LYS A 666 11.80 -2.56 -8.37
N PRO A 667 12.44 -1.85 -9.33
CA PRO A 667 13.39 -2.48 -10.24
C PRO A 667 14.59 -3.09 -9.53
N GLY A 668 15.07 -4.23 -10.02
CA GLY A 668 16.26 -4.92 -9.51
C GLY A 668 16.07 -5.81 -8.28
N ILE A 669 14.85 -5.97 -7.73
CA ILE A 669 14.60 -6.93 -6.64
C ILE A 669 13.99 -8.26 -7.15
N PRO A 670 14.20 -9.39 -6.45
CA PRO A 670 13.56 -10.67 -6.76
C PRO A 670 12.03 -10.62 -6.76
N LEU A 671 11.40 -11.10 -7.84
CA LEU A 671 9.94 -11.06 -8.02
C LEU A 671 9.25 -12.36 -7.61
N ASN A 672 9.76 -13.50 -8.07
CA ASN A 672 9.07 -14.78 -7.96
C ASN A 672 9.56 -15.58 -6.75
N LEU A 673 8.68 -16.40 -6.18
CA LEU A 673 9.08 -17.51 -5.32
C LEU A 673 9.68 -18.62 -6.19
N ASN A 674 10.79 -19.23 -5.75
CA ASN A 674 11.43 -20.31 -6.50
C ASN A 674 10.58 -21.58 -6.42
N THR A 675 9.86 -21.88 -7.51
CA THR A 675 8.95 -23.01 -7.69
C THR A 675 9.60 -24.37 -7.44
N SER A 676 10.92 -24.48 -7.55
CA SER A 676 11.69 -25.69 -7.24
C SER A 676 11.84 -25.94 -5.74
N THR A 677 11.67 -24.91 -4.91
CA THR A 677 11.81 -24.97 -3.44
C THR A 677 10.48 -24.82 -2.68
N MET A 678 9.41 -24.43 -3.37
CA MET A 678 8.06 -24.37 -2.81
C MET A 678 7.40 -25.77 -2.77
N PRO A 679 6.32 -25.96 -1.98
CA PRO A 679 5.52 -27.18 -2.01
C PRO A 679 5.12 -27.58 -3.43
N HIS A 680 5.30 -28.86 -3.74
CA HIS A 680 4.93 -29.44 -5.03
C HIS A 680 3.53 -30.02 -4.95
N VAL A 681 2.88 -30.23 -6.09
CA VAL A 681 1.48 -30.66 -6.14
C VAL A 681 1.33 -32.02 -6.80
N LEU A 682 0.52 -32.88 -6.16
CA LEU A 682 0.00 -34.15 -6.65
C LEU A 682 -1.43 -33.88 -7.15
N ILE A 683 -1.64 -33.97 -8.46
CA ILE A 683 -2.90 -33.69 -9.16
C ILE A 683 -3.41 -34.98 -9.80
N ARG A 684 -4.73 -35.21 -9.76
CA ARG A 684 -5.40 -36.23 -10.56
C ARG A 684 -5.73 -35.67 -11.94
N GLU A 685 -5.14 -36.24 -12.98
CA GLU A 685 -5.39 -35.85 -14.37
C GLU A 685 -6.75 -36.40 -14.84
N ALA A 686 -7.34 -35.79 -15.87
CA ALA A 686 -8.60 -36.25 -16.48
C ALA A 686 -8.51 -37.68 -17.08
N SER A 687 -7.31 -38.21 -17.29
CA SER A 687 -7.03 -39.60 -17.66
C SER A 687 -7.17 -40.60 -16.51
N GLY A 688 -7.36 -40.13 -15.27
CA GLY A 688 -7.38 -40.93 -14.05
C GLY A 688 -6.00 -41.26 -13.47
N SER A 689 -4.92 -40.92 -14.17
CA SER A 689 -3.55 -41.00 -13.63
C SER A 689 -3.21 -39.80 -12.74
N PHE A 690 -2.24 -39.94 -11.84
CA PHE A 690 -1.73 -38.83 -11.04
C PHE A 690 -0.46 -38.24 -11.66
N THR A 691 -0.28 -36.93 -11.51
CA THR A 691 0.95 -36.21 -11.84
C THR A 691 1.48 -35.50 -10.60
N VAL A 692 2.79 -35.61 -10.34
CA VAL A 692 3.50 -34.82 -9.33
C VAL A 692 4.42 -33.82 -10.02
N ARG A 693 4.20 -32.51 -9.81
CA ARG A 693 4.97 -31.44 -10.45
C ARG A 693 5.12 -30.20 -9.55
N PRO A 694 6.12 -29.33 -9.79
CA PRO A 694 6.12 -27.97 -9.23
C PRO A 694 4.94 -27.19 -9.81
N LEU A 695 4.21 -26.47 -8.95
CA LEU A 695 3.12 -25.59 -9.36
C LEU A 695 3.71 -24.35 -10.04
N SER A 696 3.43 -24.14 -11.34
CA SER A 696 3.98 -23.00 -12.09
C SER A 696 3.21 -22.73 -13.39
N ASN A 697 3.27 -21.48 -13.86
CA ASN A 697 2.67 -21.05 -15.14
C ASN A 697 3.14 -21.89 -16.35
N SER A 698 4.30 -22.55 -16.28
CA SER A 698 4.81 -23.46 -17.32
C SER A 698 3.89 -24.66 -17.62
N TYR A 699 3.00 -25.03 -16.70
CA TYR A 699 2.07 -26.16 -16.87
C TYR A 699 0.62 -25.73 -17.13
N SER A 700 0.36 -24.44 -17.35
CA SER A 700 -0.99 -23.87 -17.57
C SER A 700 -1.96 -24.12 -16.40
N ASP A 701 -1.44 -24.26 -15.18
CA ASP A 701 -2.24 -24.36 -13.95
C ASP A 701 -3.06 -23.07 -13.74
N THR A 702 -4.32 -23.21 -13.29
CA THR A 702 -5.23 -22.05 -13.09
C THR A 702 -4.82 -21.14 -11.93
N GLN A 703 -4.04 -21.68 -10.99
CA GLN A 703 -3.42 -20.95 -9.89
C GLN A 703 -1.99 -21.45 -9.75
N TYR A 704 -1.04 -20.56 -9.48
CA TYR A 704 0.38 -20.87 -9.29
C TYR A 704 1.01 -19.88 -8.32
N TRP A 705 2.23 -20.17 -7.81
CA TRP A 705 2.93 -19.27 -6.89
C TRP A 705 3.07 -17.87 -7.50
N ALA A 706 2.36 -16.89 -6.92
CA ALA A 706 2.27 -15.57 -7.49
C ALA A 706 3.59 -14.81 -7.39
N SER A 707 3.82 -13.91 -8.35
CA SER A 707 4.94 -12.96 -8.33
C SER A 707 4.62 -11.76 -7.46
N ARG A 708 5.64 -11.09 -6.91
CA ARG A 708 5.49 -9.76 -6.33
C ARG A 708 5.24 -8.74 -7.44
N GLU A 709 4.00 -8.28 -7.56
CA GLU A 709 3.61 -7.32 -8.61
C GLU A 709 3.87 -5.85 -8.21
N VAL A 710 3.83 -5.54 -6.91
CA VAL A 710 3.91 -4.17 -6.37
C VAL A 710 4.85 -4.05 -5.17
N GLY A 711 5.33 -2.83 -4.93
CA GLY A 711 6.08 -2.47 -3.71
C GLY A 711 7.56 -2.85 -3.76
N ASP A 712 8.19 -2.85 -2.59
CA ASP A 712 9.61 -3.14 -2.43
C ASP A 712 9.92 -4.04 -1.23
N GLU A 713 11.18 -4.10 -0.79
CA GLU A 713 11.62 -4.96 0.31
C GLU A 713 11.12 -4.51 1.69
N ASN A 714 10.58 -3.29 1.81
CA ASN A 714 10.03 -2.72 3.05
C ASN A 714 8.49 -2.72 3.04
N SER A 715 7.90 -2.25 1.94
CA SER A 715 6.44 -2.08 1.77
C SER A 715 5.70 -3.38 1.44
N ASN A 716 6.34 -4.30 0.69
CA ASN A 716 5.79 -5.62 0.36
C ASN A 716 6.92 -6.67 0.49
N PRO A 717 7.40 -6.96 1.70
CA PRO A 717 8.59 -7.78 1.94
C PRO A 717 8.45 -9.22 1.42
N ALA A 718 9.56 -9.95 1.37
CA ALA A 718 9.48 -11.40 1.16
C ALA A 718 8.80 -12.06 2.39
N PRO A 719 7.89 -13.04 2.21
CA PRO A 719 7.25 -13.74 3.32
C PRO A 719 8.26 -14.35 4.28
N SER A 720 7.98 -14.35 5.59
CA SER A 720 8.95 -14.73 6.63
C SER A 720 9.46 -16.18 6.55
N PHE A 721 8.74 -17.06 5.83
CA PHE A 721 9.19 -18.42 5.52
C PHE A 721 10.36 -18.49 4.51
N VAL A 722 10.63 -17.42 3.75
CA VAL A 722 11.74 -17.38 2.79
C VAL A 722 13.08 -17.40 3.54
N GLY A 723 13.96 -18.32 3.16
CA GLY A 723 15.21 -18.62 3.87
C GLY A 723 15.05 -19.63 5.03
N GLN A 724 13.82 -19.95 5.43
CA GLN A 724 13.47 -20.93 6.46
C GLN A 724 12.89 -22.22 5.85
N THR A 725 12.52 -23.18 6.71
CA THR A 725 11.85 -24.45 6.34
C THR A 725 10.40 -24.44 6.84
N VAL A 726 9.45 -24.76 5.98
CA VAL A 726 8.04 -24.93 6.40
C VAL A 726 7.86 -26.24 7.16
N LYS A 727 7.25 -26.20 8.34
CA LYS A 727 7.04 -27.37 9.22
C LYS A 727 5.72 -28.08 8.99
N ASP A 728 4.66 -27.32 8.71
CA ASP A 728 3.37 -27.87 8.33
C ASP A 728 2.60 -26.88 7.45
N MET A 729 1.61 -27.41 6.73
CA MET A 729 0.65 -26.64 5.94
C MET A 729 -0.75 -26.82 6.52
N PHE A 730 -1.57 -25.78 6.46
CA PHE A 730 -2.98 -25.82 6.85
C PHE A 730 -3.84 -24.96 5.91
N PHE A 731 -5.15 -25.10 5.98
CA PHE A 731 -6.10 -24.26 5.25
C PHE A 731 -7.13 -23.68 6.22
N PHE A 732 -7.32 -22.35 6.20
CA PHE A 732 -8.20 -21.66 7.14
C PHE A 732 -8.78 -20.39 6.52
N MET A 733 -10.09 -20.15 6.69
CA MET A 733 -10.80 -18.97 6.17
C MET A 733 -10.47 -18.63 4.70
N ASN A 734 -10.47 -19.65 3.83
CA ASN A 734 -10.17 -19.57 2.40
C ASN A 734 -8.71 -19.14 2.07
N ARG A 735 -7.77 -19.29 3.01
CA ARG A 735 -6.34 -19.01 2.84
C ARG A 735 -5.50 -20.28 3.05
N LEU A 736 -4.46 -20.47 2.25
CA LEU A 736 -3.40 -21.46 2.50
C LEU A 736 -2.44 -20.90 3.54
N GLY A 737 -2.09 -21.70 4.54
CA GLY A 737 -1.19 -21.30 5.61
C GLY A 737 0.02 -22.21 5.77
N PHE A 738 1.15 -21.59 6.13
CA PHE A 738 2.41 -22.25 6.46
C PHE A 738 2.83 -21.92 7.88
N LEU A 739 3.39 -22.94 8.56
CA LEU A 739 4.13 -22.75 9.81
C LEU A 739 5.62 -22.78 9.51
N SER A 740 6.36 -21.77 9.93
CA SER A 740 7.81 -21.68 9.71
C SER A 740 8.51 -21.22 10.98
N SER A 741 9.26 -22.11 11.63
CA SER A 741 9.88 -21.86 12.94
C SER A 741 8.86 -21.37 13.97
N ASP A 742 8.77 -20.06 14.19
CA ASP A 742 7.92 -19.31 15.10
C ASP A 742 6.87 -18.45 14.36
N GLY A 743 6.95 -18.34 13.03
CA GLY A 743 6.00 -17.63 12.18
C GLY A 743 4.82 -18.47 11.70
N VAL A 744 3.64 -17.85 11.65
CA VAL A 744 2.47 -18.32 10.89
C VAL A 744 2.21 -17.34 9.74
N VAL A 745 2.23 -17.86 8.51
CA VAL A 745 2.05 -17.07 7.29
C VAL A 745 0.88 -17.62 6.48
N MET A 746 -0.04 -16.76 6.05
CA MET A 746 -1.22 -17.15 5.27
C MET A 746 -1.38 -16.31 3.99
N SER A 747 -1.77 -16.98 2.91
CA SER A 747 -2.04 -16.40 1.59
C SER A 747 -3.19 -15.37 1.62
N GLN A 748 -3.43 -14.71 0.48
CA GLN A 748 -4.69 -14.02 0.23
C GLN A 748 -5.89 -14.99 0.24
N PRO A 749 -7.13 -14.52 0.54
CA PRO A 749 -8.31 -15.38 0.55
C PRO A 749 -8.79 -15.65 -0.88
N GLY A 750 -8.90 -16.93 -1.26
CA GLY A 750 -9.32 -17.38 -2.59
C GLY A 750 -8.17 -17.49 -3.60
N ASP A 751 -7.11 -16.72 -3.44
CA ASP A 751 -5.85 -16.90 -4.16
C ASP A 751 -4.80 -17.58 -3.25
N TYR A 752 -4.85 -18.92 -3.24
CA TYR A 752 -4.13 -19.76 -2.29
C TYR A 752 -2.61 -19.70 -2.43
N PHE A 753 -2.09 -19.30 -3.58
CA PHE A 753 -0.67 -19.34 -3.88
C PHE A 753 -0.03 -17.95 -3.93
N ASN A 754 -0.77 -16.91 -3.52
CA ASN A 754 -0.32 -15.54 -3.44
C ASN A 754 -0.04 -15.11 -1.99
N PHE A 755 1.22 -14.74 -1.74
CA PHE A 755 1.76 -14.33 -0.44
C PHE A 755 2.34 -12.89 -0.46
N PHE A 756 1.99 -12.10 -1.48
CA PHE A 756 2.34 -10.67 -1.57
C PHE A 756 1.08 -9.81 -1.44
N SER A 757 1.19 -8.55 -1.03
CA SER A 757 0.06 -7.60 -1.08
C SER A 757 -0.22 -7.12 -2.51
N ASN A 758 -1.46 -6.70 -2.79
CA ASN A 758 -1.86 -6.19 -4.12
C ASN A 758 -1.65 -4.67 -4.29
N SER A 759 -1.43 -3.94 -3.19
CA SER A 759 -1.04 -2.52 -3.18
C SER A 759 0.10 -2.33 -2.18
N ALA A 760 0.96 -1.34 -2.42
CA ALA A 760 1.98 -0.91 -1.46
C ALA A 760 1.49 0.23 -0.56
N ILE A 761 0.39 0.90 -0.93
CA ILE A 761 -0.09 2.14 -0.29
C ILE A 761 -1.23 1.85 0.70
N SER A 762 -2.14 0.94 0.36
CA SER A 762 -3.32 0.63 1.17
C SER A 762 -3.37 -0.83 1.58
N ILE A 763 -3.35 -1.07 2.89
CA ILE A 763 -3.59 -2.39 3.47
C ILE A 763 -5.07 -2.75 3.29
N SER A 764 -5.31 -3.93 2.73
CA SER A 764 -6.62 -4.56 2.54
C SER A 764 -6.83 -5.69 3.53
N ASP A 765 -8.09 -5.94 3.93
CA ASP A 765 -8.43 -7.15 4.71
C ASP A 765 -8.07 -8.45 3.98
N ALA A 766 -7.96 -8.41 2.64
CA ALA A 766 -7.57 -9.53 1.80
C ALA A 766 -6.05 -9.79 1.75
N ASP A 767 -5.21 -8.85 2.19
CA ASP A 767 -3.75 -9.01 2.08
C ASP A 767 -3.23 -10.20 2.91
N PRO A 768 -2.03 -10.75 2.58
CA PRO A 768 -1.43 -11.85 3.33
C PRO A 768 -1.24 -11.52 4.81
N ILE A 769 -1.26 -12.55 5.65
CA ILE A 769 -1.07 -12.41 7.10
C ILE A 769 0.25 -13.08 7.46
N ASP A 770 1.20 -12.34 8.03
CA ASP A 770 2.49 -12.86 8.51
C ASP A 770 2.67 -12.41 9.97
N LEU A 771 2.64 -13.37 10.91
CA LEU A 771 2.74 -13.10 12.35
C LEU A 771 3.65 -14.11 13.05
N THR A 772 4.52 -13.62 13.93
CA THR A 772 5.39 -14.45 14.77
C THR A 772 4.80 -14.70 16.14
N ALA A 773 4.83 -15.96 16.60
CA ALA A 773 4.42 -16.37 17.93
C ALA A 773 5.40 -15.85 18.99
N SER A 774 4.95 -14.91 19.82
CA SER A 774 5.72 -14.38 20.95
C SER A 774 5.36 -15.11 22.24
N ALA A 775 6.30 -15.85 22.81
CA ALA A 775 6.18 -16.48 24.13
C ALA A 775 7.46 -16.33 24.97
N THR A 776 7.34 -16.55 26.28
CA THR A 776 8.46 -16.47 27.23
C THR A 776 9.48 -17.62 27.11
N LYS A 777 9.11 -18.69 26.40
CA LYS A 777 9.97 -19.82 26.03
C LYS A 777 10.04 -19.92 24.51
N PRO A 778 11.16 -20.40 23.93
CA PRO A 778 11.21 -20.79 22.53
C PRO A 778 10.06 -21.75 22.20
N SER A 779 9.30 -21.40 21.17
CA SER A 779 8.05 -22.07 20.79
C SER A 779 7.99 -22.27 19.28
N THR A 780 8.67 -23.30 18.78
CA THR A 780 8.53 -23.66 17.36
C THR A 780 7.16 -24.27 17.10
N LEU A 781 6.44 -23.73 16.12
CA LEU A 781 5.12 -24.17 15.69
C LEU A 781 5.24 -25.51 14.93
N LYS A 782 4.46 -26.51 15.34
CA LYS A 782 4.48 -27.87 14.77
C LYS A 782 3.21 -28.27 14.04
N ALA A 783 2.05 -27.81 14.50
CA ALA A 783 0.76 -28.14 13.91
C ALA A 783 -0.24 -26.99 14.07
N ALA A 784 -1.22 -26.93 13.17
CA ALA A 784 -2.29 -25.94 13.17
C ALA A 784 -3.64 -26.62 12.94
N LEU A 785 -4.70 -26.12 13.57
CA LEU A 785 -6.04 -26.71 13.53
C LEU A 785 -7.12 -25.62 13.57
N GLY A 786 -8.06 -25.66 12.62
CA GLY A 786 -9.01 -24.57 12.37
C GLY A 786 -10.27 -24.68 13.21
N THR A 787 -10.41 -23.87 14.27
CA THR A 787 -11.62 -23.88 15.12
C THR A 787 -12.62 -22.78 14.71
N PRO A 788 -13.91 -22.89 15.07
CA PRO A 788 -14.89 -21.81 14.87
C PRO A 788 -14.56 -20.49 15.60
N LYS A 789 -13.58 -20.49 16.53
CA LYS A 789 -13.13 -19.30 17.27
C LYS A 789 -11.87 -18.67 16.70
N GLY A 790 -11.20 -19.33 15.75
CA GLY A 790 -9.86 -18.97 15.29
C GLY A 790 -9.00 -20.21 15.04
N LEU A 791 -7.82 -20.00 14.47
CA LEU A 791 -6.85 -21.07 14.21
C LEU A 791 -6.06 -21.37 15.49
N LEU A 792 -6.15 -22.59 16.00
CA LEU A 792 -5.38 -23.07 17.13
C LEU A 792 -4.03 -23.61 16.63
N LEU A 793 -2.94 -23.06 17.18
CA LEU A 793 -1.57 -23.41 16.84
C LEU A 793 -0.91 -24.14 18.00
N PHE A 794 -0.25 -25.26 17.71
CA PHE A 794 0.50 -26.05 18.67
C PHE A 794 1.99 -25.85 18.47
N ALA A 795 2.65 -25.26 19.47
CA ALA A 795 4.10 -25.22 19.61
C ALA A 795 4.56 -26.23 20.67
N GLU A 796 5.87 -26.49 20.72
CA GLU A 796 6.45 -27.50 21.63
C GLU A 796 6.12 -27.30 23.12
N ASN A 797 5.97 -26.05 23.55
CA ASN A 797 5.82 -25.66 24.96
C ASN A 797 4.51 -24.90 25.27
N SER A 798 3.70 -24.59 24.26
CA SER A 798 2.53 -23.73 24.38
C SER A 798 1.56 -23.91 23.20
N GLN A 799 0.32 -23.50 23.40
CA GLN A 799 -0.72 -23.40 22.39
C GLN A 799 -1.08 -21.93 22.22
N PHE A 800 -1.26 -21.49 20.97
CA PHE A 800 -1.67 -20.12 20.65
C PHE A 800 -2.98 -20.14 19.88
N LEU A 801 -3.80 -19.11 20.05
CA LEU A 801 -5.00 -18.88 19.26
C LEU A 801 -4.78 -17.67 18.36
N LEU A 802 -4.86 -17.88 17.05
CA LEU A 802 -4.86 -16.83 16.04
C LEU A 802 -6.32 -16.49 15.70
N SER A 803 -6.74 -15.28 16.03
CA SER A 803 -8.14 -14.84 15.96
C SER A 803 -8.25 -13.34 15.70
N SER A 804 -9.35 -12.90 15.11
CA SER A 804 -9.71 -11.48 15.05
C SER A 804 -10.79 -11.18 16.10
N PRO A 805 -10.70 -10.08 16.86
CA PRO A 805 -11.81 -9.60 17.69
C PRO A 805 -12.91 -8.92 16.86
N ASP A 806 -12.58 -8.50 15.64
CA ASP A 806 -13.47 -7.82 14.69
C ASP A 806 -14.12 -8.82 13.71
N THR A 807 -15.14 -8.35 12.99
CA THR A 807 -15.83 -9.16 11.97
C THR A 807 -14.96 -9.49 10.75
N ALA A 808 -13.90 -8.73 10.50
CA ALA A 808 -12.96 -8.95 9.40
C ALA A 808 -11.73 -9.73 9.88
N PHE A 809 -11.29 -10.72 9.09
CA PHE A 809 -10.08 -11.50 9.31
C PHE A 809 -9.00 -11.09 8.29
N GLY A 810 -8.31 -9.99 8.62
CA GLY A 810 -7.26 -9.39 7.82
C GLY A 810 -6.01 -9.06 8.65
N PRO A 811 -4.89 -8.68 8.01
CA PRO A 811 -3.62 -8.46 8.70
C PRO A 811 -3.66 -7.32 9.74
N ALA A 812 -4.54 -6.33 9.58
CA ALA A 812 -4.70 -5.24 10.55
C ALA A 812 -5.48 -5.62 11.82
N THR A 813 -6.33 -6.67 11.77
CA THR A 813 -7.25 -7.04 12.85
C THR A 813 -6.85 -8.32 13.58
N VAL A 814 -6.17 -9.24 12.89
CA VAL A 814 -5.80 -10.55 13.42
C VAL A 814 -4.72 -10.47 14.50
N GLN A 815 -4.94 -11.18 15.60
CA GLN A 815 -4.05 -11.24 16.75
C GLN A 815 -3.70 -12.68 17.11
N LEU A 816 -2.43 -12.90 17.48
CA LEU A 816 -1.92 -14.18 17.95
C LEU A 816 -1.71 -14.14 19.46
N LYS A 817 -2.55 -14.85 20.22
CA LYS A 817 -2.56 -14.85 21.70
C LYS A 817 -2.08 -16.22 22.24
N GLU A 818 -1.25 -16.24 23.27
CA GLU A 818 -0.95 -17.49 24.00
C GLU A 818 -2.20 -17.94 24.79
N LEU A 819 -2.65 -19.18 24.54
CA LEU A 819 -3.90 -19.73 25.07
C LEU A 819 -3.64 -20.65 26.28
N SER A 820 -2.62 -21.50 26.20
CA SER A 820 -2.18 -22.39 27.28
C SER A 820 -0.72 -22.82 27.12
N SER A 821 -0.10 -23.29 28.21
CA SER A 821 1.31 -23.68 28.24
C SER A 821 1.51 -25.19 28.43
N TYR A 822 0.74 -26.04 27.72
CA TYR A 822 0.96 -27.49 27.72
C TYR A 822 2.06 -27.84 26.72
N SER A 823 2.85 -28.88 27.01
CA SER A 823 3.87 -29.37 26.06
C SER A 823 3.21 -30.18 24.93
N TYR A 824 3.77 -30.07 23.72
CA TYR A 824 3.39 -30.87 22.55
C TYR A 824 4.67 -31.42 21.88
N SER A 825 5.08 -32.59 22.36
CA SER A 825 6.27 -33.31 21.89
C SER A 825 5.98 -34.45 20.90
N SER A 826 4.71 -34.74 20.59
CA SER A 826 4.33 -35.83 19.69
C SER A 826 4.50 -35.46 18.21
N ASP A 827 4.88 -36.42 17.39
CA ASP A 827 4.88 -36.30 15.91
C ASP A 827 3.46 -36.40 15.31
N VAL A 828 2.48 -36.80 16.13
CA VAL A 828 1.09 -37.00 15.75
C VAL A 828 0.32 -35.68 15.79
N LYS A 829 -0.30 -35.31 14.67
CA LYS A 829 -1.13 -34.11 14.55
C LYS A 829 -2.32 -34.13 15.54
N PRO A 830 -2.72 -32.97 16.10
CA PRO A 830 -3.94 -32.87 16.91
C PRO A 830 -5.18 -33.20 16.06
N LEU A 831 -6.19 -33.80 16.70
CA LEU A 831 -7.41 -34.30 16.05
C LEU A 831 -8.67 -33.61 16.60
N GLU A 832 -9.65 -33.35 15.72
CA GLU A 832 -10.96 -32.86 16.13
C GLU A 832 -11.91 -34.03 16.47
N THR A 833 -12.63 -33.90 17.60
CA THR A 833 -13.66 -34.86 18.05
C THR A 833 -15.08 -34.44 17.64
N GLY A 834 -15.20 -33.29 16.97
CA GLY A 834 -16.43 -32.58 16.64
C GLY A 834 -16.74 -31.41 17.58
N VAL A 835 -16.42 -31.51 18.88
CA VAL A 835 -16.67 -30.45 19.89
C VAL A 835 -15.43 -30.04 20.69
N SER A 836 -14.39 -30.87 20.67
CA SER A 836 -13.13 -30.67 21.37
C SER A 836 -11.97 -31.10 20.47
N ILE A 837 -10.76 -30.80 20.91
CA ILE A 837 -9.53 -31.13 20.21
C ILE A 837 -8.72 -32.06 21.09
N ILE A 838 -8.36 -33.24 20.57
CA ILE A 838 -7.48 -34.18 21.26
C ILE A 838 -6.06 -34.03 20.72
N PHE A 839 -5.09 -33.95 21.64
CA PHE A 839 -3.67 -33.91 21.32
C PHE A 839 -2.88 -34.81 22.28
N SER A 840 -1.76 -35.35 21.82
CA SER A 840 -0.85 -36.16 22.63
C SER A 840 0.40 -35.38 23.02
N THR A 841 0.98 -35.71 24.17
CA THR A 841 2.33 -35.35 24.56
C THR A 841 3.07 -36.62 24.93
N GLU A 842 4.33 -36.72 24.54
CA GLU A 842 5.14 -37.91 24.73
C GLU A 842 6.20 -37.67 25.79
N ALA A 843 6.31 -38.62 26.73
CA ALA A 843 7.43 -38.74 27.65
C ALA A 843 8.20 -40.03 27.33
N ASP A 844 9.44 -40.13 27.80
CA ASP A 844 10.41 -41.19 27.45
C ASP A 844 9.85 -42.63 27.51
N THR A 845 8.89 -42.90 28.40
CA THR A 845 8.32 -44.24 28.63
C THR A 845 6.88 -44.41 28.16
N PHE A 846 6.06 -43.35 28.13
CA PHE A 846 4.62 -43.42 27.86
C PHE A 846 4.07 -42.09 27.33
N SER A 847 3.04 -42.18 26.50
CA SER A 847 2.32 -41.02 25.95
C SER A 847 1.09 -40.66 26.79
N LYS A 848 0.83 -39.37 26.92
CA LYS A 848 -0.40 -38.84 27.52
C LYS A 848 -1.26 -38.20 26.45
N VAL A 849 -2.57 -38.40 26.58
CA VAL A 849 -3.59 -37.82 25.71
C VAL A 849 -4.43 -36.84 26.49
N PHE A 850 -4.50 -35.61 25.99
CA PHE A 850 -5.28 -34.49 26.50
C PHE A 850 -6.42 -34.16 25.55
N GLU A 851 -7.52 -33.66 26.10
CA GLU A 851 -8.68 -33.15 25.38
C GLU A 851 -8.91 -31.70 25.78
N MET A 852 -8.95 -30.79 24.80
CA MET A 852 -9.09 -29.34 24.95
C MET A 852 -10.42 -28.86 24.36
N ALA A 853 -11.16 -28.07 25.13
CA ALA A 853 -12.33 -27.32 24.65
C ALA A 853 -12.05 -25.81 24.72
N VAL A 854 -12.22 -25.14 23.57
CA VAL A 854 -12.03 -23.69 23.40
C VAL A 854 -13.40 -23.00 23.38
N ASP A 855 -13.87 -22.56 24.55
CA ASP A 855 -15.18 -21.95 24.73
C ASP A 855 -15.22 -20.48 24.25
N SER A 856 -14.15 -19.73 24.51
CA SER A 856 -14.00 -18.32 24.15
C SER A 856 -12.56 -18.00 23.72
N VAL A 857 -12.41 -16.90 22.98
CA VAL A 857 -11.12 -16.37 22.51
C VAL A 857 -10.27 -15.79 23.65
N ASP A 858 -10.92 -15.20 24.66
CA ASP A 858 -10.24 -14.51 25.77
C ASP A 858 -10.14 -15.35 27.05
N ASN A 859 -10.88 -16.45 27.15
CA ASN A 859 -10.80 -17.36 28.30
C ASN A 859 -9.77 -18.47 28.04
N ARG A 860 -9.07 -18.89 29.10
CA ARG A 860 -8.24 -20.10 29.05
C ARG A 860 -9.11 -21.33 28.76
N PRO A 861 -8.59 -22.28 27.96
CA PRO A 861 -9.36 -23.44 27.54
C PRO A 861 -9.51 -24.43 28.69
N LEU A 862 -10.59 -25.20 28.66
CA LEU A 862 -10.77 -26.33 29.56
C LEU A 862 -10.01 -27.52 28.98
N VAL A 863 -9.03 -28.03 29.73
CA VAL A 863 -8.19 -29.17 29.32
C VAL A 863 -8.36 -30.32 30.30
N ALA A 864 -8.70 -31.49 29.79
CA ALA A 864 -8.84 -32.74 30.53
C ALA A 864 -7.78 -33.76 30.10
N GLU A 865 -7.21 -34.50 31.06
CA GLU A 865 -6.26 -35.59 30.79
C GLU A 865 -7.03 -36.93 30.72
N ASN A 866 -7.39 -37.37 29.52
CA ASN A 866 -8.14 -38.62 29.29
C ASN A 866 -7.35 -39.89 29.64
N THR A 867 -6.04 -39.76 29.83
CA THR A 867 -5.10 -40.84 30.19
C THR A 867 -4.81 -40.91 31.69
N ARG A 868 -5.41 -40.04 32.52
CA ARG A 868 -5.08 -39.93 33.96
C ARG A 868 -5.33 -41.20 34.78
N ILE A 869 -6.24 -42.07 34.35
CA ILE A 869 -6.51 -43.38 34.99
C ILE A 869 -5.68 -44.54 34.42
N ILE A 870 -4.90 -44.28 33.35
CA ILE A 870 -4.10 -45.25 32.60
C ILE A 870 -2.72 -44.67 32.19
N PRO A 871 -1.92 -44.13 33.14
CA PRO A 871 -0.69 -43.39 32.84
C PRO A 871 0.41 -44.20 32.16
N GLU A 872 0.36 -45.54 32.24
CA GLU A 872 1.36 -46.47 31.72
C GLU A 872 0.77 -47.37 30.61
N TYR A 873 -0.30 -46.94 29.94
CA TYR A 873 -1.02 -47.79 28.99
C TYR A 873 -0.65 -47.52 27.52
N ILE A 874 -0.39 -46.26 27.16
CA ILE A 874 -0.07 -45.84 25.79
C ILE A 874 1.45 -45.65 25.65
N PRO A 875 2.12 -46.35 24.71
CA PRO A 875 3.56 -46.29 24.50
C PRO A 875 4.02 -44.94 23.92
N PRO A 876 5.32 -44.63 23.94
CA PRO A 876 5.91 -43.47 23.26
C PRO A 876 6.10 -43.74 21.76
N ASN A 877 6.48 -42.71 21.02
CA ASN A 877 6.66 -42.70 19.57
C ASN A 877 5.37 -43.05 18.83
N LEU A 878 4.31 -42.26 19.06
CA LEU A 878 3.09 -42.41 18.28
C LEU A 878 3.38 -41.95 16.83
N THR A 879 2.95 -42.74 15.86
CA THR A 879 3.26 -42.51 14.43
C THR A 879 2.03 -42.11 13.62
N THR A 880 0.84 -42.48 14.08
CA THR A 880 -0.41 -42.25 13.36
C THR A 880 -1.58 -42.18 14.33
N SER A 881 -2.56 -41.35 13.99
CA SER A 881 -3.83 -41.24 14.71
C SER A 881 -4.95 -40.88 13.76
N THR A 882 -6.16 -41.31 14.09
CA THR A 882 -7.37 -40.82 13.42
C THR A 882 -8.50 -40.64 14.41
N THR A 883 -9.43 -39.79 14.03
CA THR A 883 -10.73 -39.56 14.66
C THR A 883 -11.83 -40.06 13.73
N SER A 884 -12.96 -40.44 14.29
CA SER A 884 -14.22 -40.71 13.59
C SER A 884 -15.34 -40.08 14.42
N PRO A 885 -15.63 -38.76 14.23
CA PRO A 885 -16.56 -38.02 15.08
C PRO A 885 -17.97 -38.62 15.13
N ASN A 886 -18.49 -39.09 14.00
CA ASN A 886 -19.81 -39.76 13.91
C ASN A 886 -19.92 -40.96 14.86
N ASN A 887 -18.83 -41.72 14.98
CA ASN A 887 -18.73 -42.86 15.89
C ASN A 887 -18.19 -42.50 17.28
N SER A 888 -17.91 -41.23 17.59
CA SER A 888 -17.28 -40.79 18.85
C SER A 888 -16.07 -41.64 19.25
N PHE A 889 -15.18 -41.86 18.27
CA PHE A 889 -14.07 -42.82 18.34
C PHE A 889 -12.77 -42.14 17.91
N VAL A 890 -11.70 -42.38 18.67
CA VAL A 890 -10.33 -41.93 18.37
C VAL A 890 -9.38 -43.10 18.54
N SER A 891 -8.36 -43.19 17.70
CA SER A 891 -7.36 -44.26 17.76
C SER A 891 -5.95 -43.72 17.52
N PHE A 892 -4.96 -44.32 18.19
CA PHE A 892 -3.53 -44.03 18.08
C PHE A 892 -2.74 -45.31 17.76
N GLY A 893 -1.67 -45.20 16.98
CA GLY A 893 -0.75 -46.29 16.66
C GLY A 893 0.72 -45.85 16.73
N ASN A 894 1.62 -46.82 16.92
CA ASN A 894 3.05 -46.61 17.18
C ASN A 894 3.96 -47.55 16.34
N ASP A 895 3.58 -47.81 15.09
CA ASP A 895 4.21 -48.80 14.19
C ASP A 895 4.30 -50.24 14.75
N THR A 896 3.26 -50.69 15.45
CA THR A 896 3.10 -52.08 15.93
C THR A 896 1.79 -52.71 15.42
N ASP A 897 1.49 -53.94 15.82
CA ASP A 897 0.21 -54.61 15.55
C ASP A 897 -0.94 -54.12 16.44
N THR A 898 -0.67 -53.18 17.37
CA THR A 898 -1.59 -52.75 18.41
C THR A 898 -2.00 -51.28 18.22
N LEU A 899 -3.31 -51.04 18.20
CA LEU A 899 -3.93 -49.72 18.20
C LEU A 899 -4.55 -49.41 19.56
N TYR A 900 -4.46 -48.16 19.99
CA TYR A 900 -4.94 -47.66 21.28
C TYR A 900 -6.19 -46.83 21.03
N THR A 901 -7.34 -47.42 21.32
CA THR A 901 -8.65 -46.86 20.95
C THR A 901 -9.34 -46.24 22.15
N PHE A 902 -9.84 -45.03 21.98
CA PHE A 902 -10.68 -44.30 22.93
C PHE A 902 -12.07 -44.12 22.33
N LYS A 903 -13.09 -44.66 23.02
CA LYS A 903 -14.49 -44.35 22.74
C LYS A 903 -14.98 -43.35 23.78
N TYR A 904 -15.77 -42.38 23.34
CA TYR A 904 -16.53 -41.50 24.21
C TYR A 904 -18.01 -41.46 23.81
N PHE A 905 -18.86 -40.96 24.70
CA PHE A 905 -20.25 -40.60 24.40
C PHE A 905 -20.68 -39.49 25.36
N ASN A 906 -21.33 -38.45 24.82
CA ASN A 906 -21.81 -37.31 25.58
C ASN A 906 -23.35 -37.35 25.65
N THR A 907 -23.92 -37.10 26.83
CA THR A 907 -25.37 -36.89 26.99
C THR A 907 -25.59 -35.46 27.47
N GLY A 908 -25.99 -34.59 26.54
CA GLY A 908 -25.93 -33.14 26.77
C GLY A 908 -24.49 -32.70 27.03
N ASN A 909 -24.26 -32.01 28.14
CA ASN A 909 -22.93 -31.52 28.53
C ASN A 909 -22.12 -32.50 29.39
N GLU A 910 -22.67 -33.69 29.72
CA GLU A 910 -21.97 -34.69 30.55
C GLU A 910 -21.36 -35.82 29.71
N ARG A 911 -20.13 -36.21 30.04
CA ARG A 911 -19.42 -37.35 29.44
C ARG A 911 -19.94 -38.64 30.08
N SER A 912 -20.88 -39.31 29.43
CA SER A 912 -21.53 -40.55 29.90
C SER A 912 -20.69 -41.80 29.68
N LEU A 913 -19.85 -41.80 28.64
CA LEU A 913 -18.90 -42.88 28.33
C LEU A 913 -17.53 -42.25 28.05
N ALA A 914 -16.48 -42.79 28.67
CA ALA A 914 -15.09 -42.51 28.33
C ALA A 914 -14.28 -43.77 28.68
N GLY A 915 -13.88 -44.54 27.66
CA GLY A 915 -13.28 -45.85 27.87
C GLY A 915 -12.19 -46.15 26.86
N TRP A 916 -11.07 -46.66 27.37
CA TRP A 916 -9.93 -47.10 26.56
C TRP A 916 -9.95 -48.62 26.36
N ALA A 917 -9.53 -49.04 25.17
CA ALA A 917 -9.31 -50.44 24.79
C ALA A 917 -8.09 -50.54 23.86
N LYS A 918 -7.57 -51.77 23.68
CA LYS A 918 -6.57 -52.09 22.64
C LYS A 918 -7.24 -52.86 21.51
N TRP A 919 -6.91 -52.52 20.27
CA TRP A 919 -7.26 -53.33 19.10
C TRP A 919 -5.97 -53.97 18.58
N LYS A 920 -5.94 -55.30 18.53
CA LYS A 920 -4.81 -56.05 18.00
C LYS A 920 -5.16 -56.52 16.59
N MET A 921 -4.43 -55.97 15.64
CA MET A 921 -4.59 -56.21 14.21
C MET A 921 -3.84 -57.50 13.81
N PRO A 922 -4.10 -58.08 12.63
CA PRO A 922 -3.42 -59.30 12.23
C PRO A 922 -1.93 -59.07 11.94
N ALA A 923 -1.53 -57.85 11.55
CA ALA A 923 -0.16 -57.45 11.21
C ALA A 923 0.12 -55.99 11.63
N ILE A 924 1.36 -55.51 11.45
CA ILE A 924 1.80 -54.16 11.86
C ILE A 924 1.00 -53.09 11.12
N VAL A 925 0.45 -52.11 11.83
CA VAL A 925 -0.36 -51.03 11.24
C VAL A 925 0.53 -49.88 10.76
N LYS A 926 0.44 -49.57 9.47
CA LYS A 926 1.17 -48.46 8.82
C LYS A 926 0.29 -47.24 8.59
N LEU A 927 -0.97 -47.47 8.22
CA LEU A 927 -1.99 -46.43 8.10
C LEU A 927 -3.29 -46.95 8.70
N PHE A 928 -4.03 -46.07 9.36
CA PHE A 928 -5.46 -46.23 9.58
C PHE A 928 -6.14 -44.87 9.45
N GLY A 929 -7.24 -44.80 8.71
CA GLY A 929 -8.03 -43.59 8.52
C GLY A 929 -9.48 -43.95 8.23
N PHE A 930 -10.42 -43.13 8.72
CA PHE A 930 -11.85 -43.35 8.49
C PHE A 930 -12.39 -42.34 7.49
N ASP A 931 -13.22 -42.82 6.57
CA ASP A 931 -14.21 -42.03 5.87
C ASP A 931 -15.59 -42.41 6.44
N HIS A 932 -16.19 -41.48 7.20
CA HIS A 932 -17.44 -41.70 7.94
C HIS A 932 -17.41 -42.92 8.87
N ASP A 933 -18.02 -44.04 8.45
CA ASP A 933 -18.12 -45.28 9.23
C ASP A 933 -17.18 -46.39 8.73
N THR A 934 -16.53 -46.18 7.57
CA THR A 934 -15.60 -47.10 6.92
C THR A 934 -14.16 -46.74 7.26
N GLY A 935 -13.43 -47.64 7.91
CA GLY A 935 -12.00 -47.51 8.20
C GLY A 935 -11.15 -48.26 7.18
N TYR A 936 -10.17 -47.57 6.59
CA TYR A 936 -9.15 -48.15 5.71
C TYR A 936 -7.83 -48.32 6.46
N PHE A 937 -7.24 -49.51 6.39
CA PHE A 937 -6.04 -49.88 7.13
C PHE A 937 -5.00 -50.48 6.18
N VAL A 938 -3.80 -49.89 6.16
CA VAL A 938 -2.62 -50.48 5.51
C VAL A 938 -1.83 -51.24 6.55
N LEU A 939 -1.68 -52.55 6.36
CA LEU A 939 -0.94 -53.44 7.24
C LEU A 939 0.32 -53.97 6.56
N TYR A 940 1.40 -54.15 7.33
CA TYR A 940 2.65 -54.74 6.86
C TYR A 940 2.86 -56.12 7.49
N ASN A 941 2.76 -57.18 6.68
CA ASN A 941 2.83 -58.57 7.13
C ASN A 941 4.28 -59.13 7.21
N GLY A 942 5.29 -58.28 7.12
CA GLY A 942 6.71 -58.67 7.09
C GLY A 942 7.29 -58.90 5.69
N THR A 943 6.45 -59.13 4.67
CA THR A 943 6.88 -59.28 3.26
C THR A 943 6.22 -58.25 2.34
N SER A 944 4.98 -57.86 2.61
CA SER A 944 4.17 -57.00 1.76
C SER A 944 3.26 -56.08 2.55
N HIS A 945 2.91 -54.96 1.94
CA HIS A 945 1.84 -54.08 2.38
C HIS A 945 0.50 -54.57 1.81
N ILE A 946 -0.50 -54.70 2.66
CA ILE A 946 -1.87 -55.13 2.31
C ILE A 946 -2.88 -54.06 2.72
N LEU A 947 -3.93 -53.92 1.93
CA LEU A 947 -5.07 -53.06 2.22
C LEU A 947 -6.21 -53.89 2.80
N THR A 948 -6.75 -53.43 3.92
CA THR A 948 -7.88 -54.04 4.61
C THR A 948 -8.87 -52.94 4.98
N LYS A 949 -10.17 -53.24 4.95
CA LYS A 949 -11.21 -52.30 5.37
C LYS A 949 -12.03 -52.86 6.52
N LEU A 950 -12.64 -51.98 7.31
CA LEU A 950 -13.50 -52.31 8.44
C LEU A 950 -14.70 -51.37 8.43
N GLU A 951 -15.90 -51.92 8.58
CA GLU A 951 -17.11 -51.12 8.81
C GLU A 951 -17.41 -51.08 10.32
N MET A 952 -17.74 -49.92 10.88
CA MET A 952 -18.06 -49.78 12.31
C MET A 952 -19.39 -50.45 12.71
N LEU A 953 -20.31 -50.57 11.76
CA LEU A 953 -21.63 -51.17 11.92
C LEU A 953 -21.81 -52.30 10.89
N ASP A 954 -22.57 -53.34 11.27
CA ASP A 954 -23.01 -54.36 10.33
C ASP A 954 -24.28 -53.87 9.62
N ASP A 955 -24.33 -53.99 8.30
CA ASP A 955 -25.53 -53.70 7.52
C ASP A 955 -26.44 -54.94 7.47
N ALA A 956 -27.71 -54.79 7.84
CA ALA A 956 -28.67 -55.88 7.91
C ALA A 956 -29.09 -56.43 6.54
N GLU A 957 -28.98 -55.63 5.45
CA GLU A 957 -29.35 -56.06 4.10
C GLU A 957 -28.21 -56.79 3.37
N THR A 958 -26.95 -56.45 3.65
CA THR A 958 -25.77 -57.04 2.99
C THR A 958 -24.96 -58.01 3.85
N SER A 959 -25.25 -58.12 5.15
CA SER A 959 -24.57 -59.08 6.03
C SER A 959 -24.77 -60.53 5.57
N PRO A 960 -23.69 -61.33 5.45
CA PRO A 960 -23.73 -62.62 4.76
C PRO A 960 -24.25 -63.80 5.60
N ILE A 961 -24.43 -63.61 6.91
CA ILE A 961 -24.97 -64.61 7.82
C ILE A 961 -26.19 -64.03 8.50
N THR A 962 -27.30 -64.77 8.50
CA THR A 962 -28.48 -64.50 9.32
C THR A 962 -28.68 -65.63 10.32
N ALA A 963 -28.68 -65.33 11.62
CA ALA A 963 -28.99 -66.29 12.68
C ALA A 963 -29.79 -65.62 13.80
N ALA A 964 -30.66 -66.37 14.47
CA ALA A 964 -31.51 -65.86 15.56
C ALA A 964 -32.31 -64.57 15.23
N GLY A 965 -32.64 -64.34 13.95
CA GLY A 965 -33.39 -63.16 13.50
C GLY A 965 -32.58 -61.90 13.23
N GLN A 966 -31.25 -61.92 13.36
CA GLN A 966 -30.36 -60.83 12.94
C GLN A 966 -29.33 -61.29 11.92
N SER A 967 -28.94 -60.36 11.03
CA SER A 967 -27.84 -60.56 10.09
C SER A 967 -26.56 -59.89 10.61
N PHE A 968 -25.42 -60.55 10.48
CA PHE A 968 -24.12 -60.05 10.94
C PHE A 968 -22.96 -60.46 10.01
N VAL A 969 -21.84 -59.73 10.09
CA VAL A 969 -20.57 -60.10 9.46
C VAL A 969 -19.72 -60.94 10.44
N PRO A 970 -19.16 -62.10 10.02
CA PRO A 970 -18.23 -62.90 10.84
C PRO A 970 -17.15 -62.04 11.50
N ARG A 971 -16.90 -62.27 12.79
CA ARG A 971 -15.86 -61.58 13.57
C ARG A 971 -14.48 -62.20 13.30
N LEU A 972 -14.02 -62.01 12.07
CA LEU A 972 -12.74 -62.47 11.52
C LEU A 972 -11.90 -61.29 10.99
N ASP A 973 -10.58 -61.44 11.02
CA ASP A 973 -9.67 -60.51 10.35
C ASP A 973 -9.28 -61.01 8.96
N ASN A 974 -8.99 -60.08 8.05
CA ASN A 974 -8.71 -60.35 6.63
C ASN A 974 -9.73 -61.32 5.99
N TYR A 975 -11.02 -61.17 6.28
CA TYR A 975 -12.03 -62.08 5.76
C TYR A 975 -12.20 -61.93 4.23
N LEU A 976 -12.54 -63.04 3.59
CA LEU A 976 -12.65 -63.25 2.16
C LEU A 976 -13.93 -64.04 1.86
N PHE A 977 -14.66 -63.64 0.82
CA PHE A 977 -15.77 -64.42 0.28
C PHE A 977 -15.24 -65.56 -0.61
N LYS A 978 -16.03 -66.63 -0.78
CA LYS A 978 -15.73 -67.76 -1.68
C LYS A 978 -15.30 -67.34 -3.10
N SER A 979 -15.87 -66.27 -3.66
CA SER A 979 -15.49 -65.72 -4.98
C SER A 979 -14.07 -65.16 -5.03
N GLU A 980 -13.49 -64.81 -3.89
CA GLU A 980 -12.16 -64.24 -3.72
C GLU A 980 -11.10 -65.32 -3.40
N VAL A 981 -11.53 -66.58 -3.19
CA VAL A 981 -10.69 -67.71 -2.76
C VAL A 981 -10.47 -68.70 -3.90
N THR A 982 -9.21 -68.99 -4.23
CA THR A 982 -8.89 -69.95 -5.31
C THR A 982 -9.00 -71.39 -4.80
N GLN A 983 -9.87 -72.19 -5.44
CA GLN A 983 -10.04 -73.60 -5.10
C GLN A 983 -9.22 -74.53 -6.01
N ALA A 984 -8.55 -75.54 -5.44
CA ALA A 984 -7.90 -76.62 -6.18
C ALA A 984 -8.26 -77.99 -5.56
N ASN A 985 -8.18 -79.08 -6.33
CA ASN A 985 -8.42 -80.42 -5.79
C ASN A 985 -7.22 -80.90 -4.94
N SER A 986 -7.49 -81.52 -3.80
CA SER A 986 -6.51 -82.30 -3.02
C SER A 986 -6.99 -83.75 -2.92
N GLY A 987 -6.39 -84.63 -3.72
CA GLY A 987 -6.87 -86.01 -3.88
C GLY A 987 -8.29 -86.08 -4.45
N THR A 988 -9.09 -87.03 -3.97
CA THR A 988 -10.44 -87.30 -4.46
C THR A 988 -11.57 -86.74 -3.59
N THR A 989 -11.32 -86.45 -2.31
CA THR A 989 -12.36 -86.05 -1.35
C THR A 989 -12.23 -84.62 -0.82
N LYS A 990 -11.11 -83.93 -1.07
CA LYS A 990 -10.82 -82.59 -0.51
C LYS A 990 -10.55 -81.52 -1.55
N LYS A 991 -10.77 -80.26 -1.16
CA LYS A 991 -10.27 -79.06 -1.81
C LYS A 991 -9.17 -78.42 -0.97
N LYS A 992 -8.19 -77.82 -1.66
CA LYS A 992 -7.35 -76.76 -1.13
C LYS A 992 -8.05 -75.43 -1.39
N LEU A 993 -8.38 -74.69 -0.33
CA LEU A 993 -8.82 -73.31 -0.41
C LEU A 993 -7.59 -72.42 -0.20
N ARG A 994 -7.17 -71.71 -1.25
CA ARG A 994 -5.94 -70.91 -1.24
C ARG A 994 -6.23 -69.45 -0.91
N PHE A 995 -5.46 -68.92 0.04
CA PHE A 995 -5.47 -67.50 0.35
C PHE A 995 -4.86 -66.70 -0.82
N PRO A 996 -5.48 -65.57 -1.24
CA PRO A 996 -4.84 -64.56 -2.07
C PRO A 996 -3.51 -64.10 -1.49
N ALA A 997 -2.60 -63.66 -2.36
CA ALA A 997 -1.27 -63.18 -1.97
C ALA A 997 -1.37 -62.11 -0.86
N GLY A 998 -0.60 -62.30 0.21
CA GLY A 998 -0.56 -61.38 1.36
C GLY A 998 -1.75 -61.42 2.33
N SER A 999 -2.89 -62.02 1.98
CA SER A 999 -4.09 -62.00 2.85
C SER A 999 -3.95 -62.82 4.13
N TYR A 1000 -3.25 -63.95 4.06
CA TYR A 1000 -2.83 -64.72 5.24
C TYR A 1000 -1.63 -64.07 5.93
N VAL A 1001 -1.63 -64.05 7.27
CA VAL A 1001 -0.49 -63.62 8.10
C VAL A 1001 0.01 -64.82 8.90
N GLU A 1002 1.32 -65.07 8.83
CA GLU A 1002 1.96 -66.23 9.45
C GLU A 1002 1.74 -66.27 10.97
N GLY A 1003 1.43 -67.46 11.49
CA GLY A 1003 1.17 -67.69 12.92
C GLY A 1003 -0.25 -67.33 13.38
N LYS A 1004 -1.15 -66.86 12.50
CA LYS A 1004 -2.58 -66.71 12.79
C LYS A 1004 -3.34 -68.00 12.46
N GLN A 1005 -4.37 -68.32 13.24
CA GLN A 1005 -5.28 -69.44 12.98
C GLN A 1005 -6.30 -69.05 11.90
N ALA A 1006 -6.59 -69.97 10.97
CA ALA A 1006 -7.59 -69.78 9.93
C ALA A 1006 -8.94 -70.38 10.36
N ASN A 1007 -10.01 -69.65 10.10
CA ASN A 1007 -11.39 -70.06 10.34
C ASN A 1007 -12.19 -69.96 9.04
N ILE A 1008 -13.08 -70.92 8.84
CA ILE A 1008 -14.07 -70.91 7.77
C ILE A 1008 -15.45 -70.91 8.40
N ILE A 1009 -16.36 -70.08 7.90
CA ILE A 1009 -17.80 -70.24 8.14
C ILE A 1009 -18.48 -70.61 6.84
N ILE A 1010 -19.29 -71.66 6.85
CA ILE A 1010 -20.00 -72.24 5.71
C ILE A 1010 -21.50 -72.08 5.95
N THR A 1011 -22.21 -71.54 4.98
CA THR A 1011 -23.68 -71.43 4.98
C THR A 1011 -24.26 -72.52 4.10
N GLN A 1012 -24.74 -73.61 4.71
CA GLN A 1012 -25.34 -74.74 4.01
C GLN A 1012 -26.83 -74.47 3.73
N SER A 1013 -27.29 -74.72 2.50
CA SER A 1013 -28.69 -74.54 2.08
C SER A 1013 -29.31 -73.15 2.40
N GLY A 1014 -28.48 -72.12 2.59
CA GLY A 1014 -28.90 -70.75 2.89
C GLY A 1014 -29.50 -70.52 4.28
N GLN A 1015 -29.44 -71.49 5.21
CA GLN A 1015 -30.05 -71.39 6.55
C GLN A 1015 -29.20 -72.05 7.66
N GLU A 1016 -28.48 -73.13 7.37
CA GLU A 1016 -27.62 -73.82 8.36
C GLU A 1016 -26.19 -73.24 8.28
N THR A 1017 -25.51 -73.14 9.40
CA THR A 1017 -24.25 -72.38 9.49
C THR A 1017 -23.22 -73.08 10.38
N LEU A 1018 -22.22 -73.67 9.72
CA LEU A 1018 -21.12 -74.42 10.35
C LEU A 1018 -19.86 -73.55 10.34
N PHE A 1019 -19.01 -73.68 11.37
CA PHE A 1019 -17.65 -73.13 11.33
C PHE A 1019 -16.59 -74.19 11.60
N LEU A 1020 -15.46 -74.08 10.89
CA LEU A 1020 -14.35 -75.02 10.92
C LEU A 1020 -13.04 -74.28 11.24
N ARG A 1021 -12.14 -74.96 11.96
CA ARG A 1021 -10.79 -74.50 12.29
C ARG A 1021 -9.74 -75.39 11.59
N PRO A 1022 -9.59 -75.32 10.26
CA PRO A 1022 -8.62 -76.15 9.54
C PRO A 1022 -7.17 -75.77 9.90
N GLU A 1023 -6.26 -76.74 9.79
CA GLU A 1023 -4.83 -76.49 9.88
C GLU A 1023 -4.34 -75.78 8.60
N ILE A 1024 -3.51 -74.73 8.76
CA ILE A 1024 -2.89 -74.04 7.64
C ILE A 1024 -1.72 -74.84 7.11
N GLN A 1025 -1.72 -75.05 5.80
CA GLN A 1025 -0.62 -75.65 5.05
C GLN A 1025 -0.03 -74.64 4.07
N SER A 1026 1.15 -74.93 3.54
CA SER A 1026 1.78 -74.14 2.49
C SER A 1026 2.39 -75.05 1.42
N ASP A 1027 2.40 -74.57 0.17
CA ASP A 1027 3.17 -75.16 -0.91
C ASP A 1027 3.81 -74.05 -1.76
N SER A 1028 4.47 -74.40 -2.87
CA SER A 1028 5.15 -73.45 -3.76
C SER A 1028 4.24 -72.41 -4.41
N THR A 1029 2.92 -72.50 -4.21
CA THR A 1029 1.92 -71.54 -4.72
C THR A 1029 1.22 -70.76 -3.61
N GLY A 1030 1.66 -70.87 -2.35
CA GLY A 1030 1.20 -70.07 -1.22
C GLY A 1030 0.53 -70.88 -0.10
N TYR A 1031 -0.08 -70.15 0.84
CA TYR A 1031 -0.81 -70.71 1.97
C TYR A 1031 -2.22 -71.17 1.58
N TYR A 1032 -2.65 -72.30 2.14
CA TYR A 1032 -3.96 -72.88 1.89
C TYR A 1032 -4.45 -73.68 3.10
N VAL A 1033 -5.75 -73.94 3.12
CA VAL A 1033 -6.40 -74.86 4.07
C VAL A 1033 -7.08 -75.99 3.30
N GLU A 1034 -7.08 -77.20 3.87
CA GLU A 1034 -7.77 -78.35 3.27
C GLU A 1034 -9.13 -78.57 3.91
N VAL A 1035 -10.16 -78.69 3.07
CA VAL A 1035 -11.57 -78.87 3.47
C VAL A 1035 -12.18 -79.96 2.58
N ASP A 1036 -13.21 -80.65 3.05
CA ASP A 1036 -13.87 -81.67 2.25
C ASP A 1036 -14.63 -81.06 1.06
N ASN A 1037 -14.81 -81.85 -0.01
CA ASN A 1037 -15.37 -81.38 -1.29
C ASN A 1037 -16.81 -80.87 -1.18
N GLU A 1038 -17.57 -81.38 -0.21
CA GLU A 1038 -18.98 -81.02 0.02
C GLU A 1038 -19.05 -79.61 0.64
N ASP A 1039 -18.31 -79.39 1.73
CA ASP A 1039 -18.16 -78.09 2.40
C ASP A 1039 -17.65 -76.97 1.47
N ALA A 1040 -16.68 -77.28 0.59
CA ALA A 1040 -16.13 -76.31 -0.35
C ALA A 1040 -17.06 -75.96 -1.53
N ALA A 1041 -18.14 -76.73 -1.72
CA ALA A 1041 -19.15 -76.48 -2.76
C ALA A 1041 -20.22 -75.46 -2.31
N GLU A 1042 -20.53 -75.42 -1.02
CA GLU A 1042 -21.47 -74.46 -0.39
C GLU A 1042 -20.87 -73.04 -0.32
N GLU A 1043 -21.67 -72.03 0.04
CA GLU A 1043 -21.15 -70.67 0.23
C GLU A 1043 -20.36 -70.56 1.54
N PHE A 1044 -19.19 -69.93 1.49
CA PHE A 1044 -18.32 -69.81 2.67
C PHE A 1044 -17.56 -68.48 2.74
N ILE A 1045 -17.14 -68.15 3.95
CA ILE A 1045 -16.24 -67.04 4.27
C ILE A 1045 -15.01 -67.61 4.97
N LEU A 1046 -13.83 -67.25 4.47
CA LEU A 1046 -12.52 -67.64 5.01
C LEU A 1046 -11.87 -66.41 5.65
N GLY A 1047 -11.26 -66.55 6.83
CA GLY A 1047 -10.56 -65.45 7.49
C GLY A 1047 -9.66 -65.89 8.65
N LEU A 1048 -9.08 -64.92 9.35
CA LEU A 1048 -8.16 -65.12 10.46
C LEU A 1048 -8.89 -64.95 11.81
N GLU A 1049 -8.63 -65.85 12.76
CA GLU A 1049 -9.19 -65.75 14.11
C GLU A 1049 -8.50 -64.62 14.91
N TYR A 1050 -9.29 -63.81 15.61
CA TYR A 1050 -8.81 -62.90 16.64
C TYR A 1050 -9.61 -63.04 17.93
N ASP A 1051 -8.91 -62.82 19.03
CA ASP A 1051 -9.43 -62.96 20.39
C ASP A 1051 -9.97 -61.63 20.91
N MET A 1052 -11.25 -61.60 21.28
CA MET A 1052 -11.76 -60.62 22.23
C MET A 1052 -11.34 -61.08 23.64
N SER A 1053 -10.76 -60.20 24.47
CA SER A 1053 -10.53 -60.52 25.87
C SER A 1053 -10.79 -59.35 26.83
N VAL A 1054 -11.38 -59.66 27.98
CA VAL A 1054 -11.69 -58.71 29.04
C VAL A 1054 -11.28 -59.30 30.38
N THR A 1055 -10.45 -58.58 31.14
CA THR A 1055 -10.01 -59.00 32.49
C THR A 1055 -10.73 -58.18 33.55
N LEU A 1056 -11.63 -58.82 34.29
CA LEU A 1056 -12.41 -58.17 35.36
C LEU A 1056 -11.51 -57.78 36.55
N PRO A 1057 -11.88 -56.72 37.29
CA PRO A 1057 -11.21 -56.38 38.54
C PRO A 1057 -11.58 -57.37 39.65
N SER A 1058 -10.74 -57.43 40.69
CA SER A 1058 -11.05 -58.19 41.91
C SER A 1058 -12.29 -57.64 42.63
N PHE A 1059 -13.01 -58.52 43.32
CA PHE A 1059 -14.34 -58.24 43.86
C PHE A 1059 -14.30 -57.68 45.28
N PHE A 1060 -14.90 -56.50 45.47
CA PHE A 1060 -15.07 -55.85 46.78
C PHE A 1060 -16.51 -55.37 46.92
N LEU A 1061 -17.08 -55.51 48.13
CA LEU A 1061 -18.36 -54.88 48.45
C LEU A 1061 -18.16 -53.36 48.50
N THR A 1062 -18.94 -52.61 47.72
CA THR A 1062 -18.91 -51.14 47.77
C THR A 1062 -20.01 -50.59 48.67
N GLN A 1063 -19.63 -49.81 49.69
CA GLN A 1063 -20.54 -49.03 50.55
C GLN A 1063 -20.20 -47.55 50.39
N ASP A 1064 -21.21 -46.67 50.26
CA ASP A 1064 -21.04 -45.22 50.07
C ASP A 1064 -19.97 -44.82 49.03
N LYS A 1065 -19.98 -45.51 47.87
CA LYS A 1065 -19.04 -45.34 46.75
C LYS A 1065 -17.57 -45.64 47.09
N ARG A 1066 -17.29 -46.42 48.15
CA ARG A 1066 -15.96 -46.93 48.50
C ARG A 1066 -15.99 -48.44 48.67
N ALA A 1067 -14.98 -49.14 48.15
CA ALA A 1067 -14.77 -50.55 48.44
C ALA A 1067 -14.38 -50.75 49.91
N ASP A 1068 -15.03 -51.67 50.63
CA ASP A 1068 -14.50 -52.14 51.91
C ASP A 1068 -13.23 -52.98 51.66
N ARG A 1069 -12.14 -52.59 52.33
CA ARG A 1069 -10.82 -53.23 52.28
C ARG A 1069 -10.49 -53.98 53.56
N VAL A 1070 -11.28 -53.79 54.61
CA VAL A 1070 -11.13 -54.44 55.92
C VAL A 1070 -11.88 -55.75 55.91
N ASN A 1071 -13.13 -55.75 55.45
CA ASN A 1071 -13.94 -56.95 55.31
C ASN A 1071 -14.08 -57.31 53.82
N ILE A 1072 -13.24 -58.22 53.33
CA ILE A 1072 -13.28 -58.66 51.93
C ILE A 1072 -14.28 -59.82 51.81
N PRO A 1073 -15.23 -59.79 50.84
CA PRO A 1073 -16.21 -60.85 50.67
C PRO A 1073 -15.58 -62.17 50.20
N MET A 1074 -16.20 -63.28 50.60
CA MET A 1074 -15.99 -64.58 49.97
C MET A 1074 -16.96 -64.67 48.79
N VAL A 1075 -16.45 -64.63 47.55
CA VAL A 1075 -17.26 -64.70 46.33
C VAL A 1075 -17.54 -66.16 46.01
N GLU A 1076 -18.81 -66.50 45.82
CA GLU A 1076 -19.23 -67.87 45.49
C GLU A 1076 -19.41 -68.00 43.97
N THR A 1077 -20.19 -67.11 43.38
CA THR A 1077 -20.52 -67.10 41.95
C THR A 1077 -20.35 -65.70 41.37
N ALA A 1078 -19.84 -65.59 40.14
CA ALA A 1078 -19.99 -64.40 39.31
C ALA A 1078 -20.95 -64.71 38.16
N TYR A 1079 -21.79 -63.76 37.78
CA TYR A 1079 -22.73 -63.88 36.67
C TYR A 1079 -22.35 -62.90 35.56
N LEU A 1080 -22.33 -63.38 34.32
CA LEU A 1080 -22.21 -62.54 33.13
C LEU A 1080 -23.54 -62.46 32.42
N ASP A 1081 -23.96 -61.23 32.09
CA ASP A 1081 -25.08 -60.96 31.22
C ASP A 1081 -24.56 -60.71 29.81
N LEU A 1082 -25.06 -61.48 28.86
CA LEU A 1082 -24.54 -61.58 27.50
C LEU A 1082 -25.64 -61.26 26.49
N TYR A 1083 -25.28 -60.54 25.44
CA TYR A 1083 -26.17 -60.13 24.36
C TYR A 1083 -25.64 -60.61 23.01
N TYR A 1084 -26.51 -61.16 22.15
CA TYR A 1084 -26.18 -61.83 20.87
C TYR A 1084 -24.77 -62.43 20.84
N SER A 1085 -24.54 -63.42 21.71
CA SER A 1085 -23.21 -63.98 21.93
C SER A 1085 -23.12 -65.47 21.59
N GLY A 1086 -21.98 -65.86 21.00
CA GLY A 1086 -21.51 -67.25 20.98
C GLY A 1086 -20.81 -67.67 22.28
N ARG A 1087 -20.07 -68.79 22.23
CA ARG A 1087 -19.33 -69.37 23.36
C ARG A 1087 -18.24 -68.45 23.90
N TYR A 1088 -18.03 -68.49 25.22
CA TYR A 1088 -16.90 -67.87 25.91
C TYR A 1088 -16.02 -68.91 26.58
N ASN A 1089 -14.71 -68.67 26.59
CA ASN A 1089 -13.75 -69.40 27.41
C ASN A 1089 -13.35 -68.48 28.58
N ILE A 1090 -13.45 -68.97 29.82
CA ILE A 1090 -13.21 -68.18 31.03
C ILE A 1090 -12.11 -68.80 31.87
N THR A 1091 -11.09 -68.00 32.19
CA THR A 1091 -10.02 -68.38 33.10
C THR A 1091 -10.25 -67.70 34.45
N VAL A 1092 -10.47 -68.51 35.49
CA VAL A 1092 -10.58 -68.06 36.89
C VAL A 1092 -9.27 -68.35 37.61
N SER A 1093 -8.42 -67.32 37.70
CA SER A 1093 -7.16 -67.37 38.41
C SER A 1093 -7.36 -67.11 39.90
N LYS A 1094 -6.84 -68.00 40.75
CA LYS A 1094 -6.93 -67.90 42.21
C LYS A 1094 -5.52 -67.89 42.81
N THR A 1095 -5.23 -66.91 43.65
CA THR A 1095 -3.89 -66.75 44.24
C THR A 1095 -3.49 -68.01 45.02
N GLY A 1096 -2.42 -68.69 44.57
CA GLY A 1096 -1.90 -69.92 45.19
C GLY A 1096 -2.54 -71.24 44.72
N TYR A 1097 -3.37 -71.21 43.68
CA TYR A 1097 -3.93 -72.40 43.02
C TYR A 1097 -3.71 -72.33 41.50
N ASP A 1098 -3.81 -73.47 40.82
CA ASP A 1098 -3.79 -73.53 39.36
C ASP A 1098 -5.04 -72.84 38.77
N ASP A 1099 -4.87 -72.27 37.56
CA ASP A 1099 -5.94 -71.58 36.84
C ASP A 1099 -7.06 -72.54 36.41
N ILE A 1100 -8.31 -72.18 36.74
CA ILE A 1100 -9.48 -72.96 36.33
C ILE A 1100 -9.99 -72.40 35.01
N ASN A 1101 -9.89 -73.19 33.93
CA ASN A 1101 -10.51 -72.87 32.64
C ASN A 1101 -11.91 -73.47 32.55
N LEU A 1102 -12.88 -72.66 32.14
CA LEU A 1102 -14.29 -72.99 32.04
C LEU A 1102 -14.81 -72.60 30.66
N ASP A 1103 -15.39 -73.58 29.96
CA ASP A 1103 -16.11 -73.35 28.72
C ASP A 1103 -17.56 -72.98 29.04
N LEU A 1104 -17.98 -71.78 28.67
CA LEU A 1104 -19.35 -71.32 28.77
C LEU A 1104 -20.02 -71.34 27.40
N ASP A 1105 -20.65 -72.47 27.10
CA ASP A 1105 -21.55 -72.57 25.96
C ASP A 1105 -22.83 -71.74 26.23
N VAL A 1106 -23.19 -70.89 25.25
CA VAL A 1106 -24.32 -69.97 25.40
C VAL A 1106 -25.66 -70.68 25.18
N THR A 1107 -25.81 -71.52 24.16
CA THR A 1107 -27.02 -72.31 23.93
C THR A 1107 -26.95 -73.70 24.59
N PRO A 1108 -28.05 -74.23 25.15
CA PRO A 1108 -28.10 -75.63 25.61
C PRO A 1108 -28.08 -76.62 24.44
N ALA A 1109 -27.31 -77.70 24.56
CA ALA A 1109 -27.05 -78.69 23.49
C ALA A 1109 -28.29 -79.39 22.89
N ASP A 1110 -29.44 -79.38 23.58
CA ASP A 1110 -30.68 -80.06 23.16
C ASP A 1110 -31.73 -79.14 22.51
N ILE A 1111 -31.45 -77.83 22.32
CA ILE A 1111 -32.47 -76.83 21.93
C ILE A 1111 -32.30 -76.31 20.49
N TYR A 1112 -31.12 -76.43 19.89
CA TYR A 1112 -30.85 -76.04 18.49
C TYR A 1112 -30.72 -77.26 17.58
N LYS A 1113 -30.95 -77.10 16.27
CA LYS A 1113 -30.68 -78.19 15.33
C LYS A 1113 -29.17 -78.38 15.19
N ALA A 1114 -28.73 -79.61 14.91
CA ALA A 1114 -27.33 -79.83 14.55
C ALA A 1114 -26.94 -78.90 13.38
N ASN A 1115 -25.76 -78.27 13.48
CA ASN A 1115 -25.21 -77.29 12.52
C ASN A 1115 -25.92 -75.91 12.45
N GLU A 1116 -26.70 -75.53 13.46
CA GLU A 1116 -27.22 -74.15 13.62
C GLU A 1116 -26.25 -73.27 14.44
N VAL A 1117 -26.11 -72.00 14.09
CA VAL A 1117 -25.25 -71.04 14.84
C VAL A 1117 -25.76 -70.87 16.27
N ALA A 1118 -24.90 -71.26 17.22
CA ALA A 1118 -25.14 -71.27 18.67
C ALA A 1118 -25.07 -69.87 19.31
N VAL A 1119 -25.94 -68.94 18.85
CA VAL A 1119 -26.08 -67.58 19.40
C VAL A 1119 -27.43 -67.45 20.11
N GLN A 1120 -27.42 -66.85 21.31
CA GLN A 1120 -28.62 -66.49 22.05
C GLN A 1120 -28.70 -64.96 22.19
N GLU A 1121 -29.89 -64.39 21.97
CA GLU A 1121 -30.12 -62.94 22.07
C GLU A 1121 -29.83 -62.38 23.47
N LEU A 1122 -30.40 -63.00 24.52
CA LEU A 1122 -30.17 -62.64 25.92
C LEU A 1122 -29.93 -63.89 26.74
N THR A 1123 -28.82 -63.95 27.48
CA THR A 1123 -28.51 -65.05 28.39
C THR A 1123 -27.70 -64.56 29.59
N THR A 1124 -27.89 -65.17 30.76
CA THR A 1124 -27.06 -64.95 31.95
C THR A 1124 -26.34 -66.25 32.30
N LYS A 1125 -25.02 -66.20 32.49
CA LYS A 1125 -24.19 -67.40 32.75
C LYS A 1125 -23.43 -67.28 34.07
N ALA A 1126 -23.48 -68.34 34.86
CA ALA A 1126 -22.85 -68.44 36.17
C ALA A 1126 -21.40 -68.99 36.06
N ILE A 1127 -20.49 -68.38 36.81
CA ILE A 1127 -19.07 -68.73 36.92
C ILE A 1127 -18.79 -69.11 38.37
N PRO A 1128 -18.43 -70.36 38.68
CA PRO A 1128 -18.06 -70.77 40.03
C PRO A 1128 -16.70 -70.18 40.43
N VAL A 1129 -16.68 -69.38 41.51
CA VAL A 1129 -15.49 -68.69 42.02
C VAL A 1129 -15.01 -69.28 43.34
N PHE A 1130 -15.89 -69.41 44.33
CA PHE A 1130 -15.62 -69.96 45.67
C PHE A 1130 -14.26 -69.54 46.29
N SER A 1131 -13.99 -68.24 46.37
CA SER A 1131 -12.72 -67.69 46.87
C SER A 1131 -12.88 -66.24 47.38
N ARG A 1132 -11.93 -65.77 48.20
CA ARG A 1132 -11.90 -64.38 48.69
C ARG A 1132 -11.69 -63.43 47.50
N GLY A 1133 -12.50 -62.38 47.42
CA GLY A 1133 -12.66 -61.57 46.20
C GLY A 1133 -11.40 -60.86 45.70
N ASP A 1134 -10.45 -60.57 46.58
CA ASP A 1134 -9.14 -59.96 46.28
C ASP A 1134 -8.09 -60.94 45.73
N TYR A 1135 -8.26 -62.24 45.98
CA TYR A 1135 -7.38 -63.29 45.47
C TYR A 1135 -7.83 -63.86 44.12
N VAL A 1136 -8.94 -63.37 43.57
CA VAL A 1136 -9.55 -63.83 42.32
C VAL A 1136 -9.32 -62.82 41.21
N THR A 1137 -9.00 -63.34 40.03
CA THR A 1137 -9.08 -62.62 38.75
C THR A 1137 -9.88 -63.47 37.76
N ILE A 1138 -10.79 -62.86 37.02
CA ILE A 1138 -11.54 -63.53 35.95
C ILE A 1138 -11.13 -62.90 34.62
N LYS A 1139 -10.56 -63.70 33.71
CA LYS A 1139 -10.34 -63.32 32.31
C LYS A 1139 -11.37 -64.01 31.43
N ILE A 1140 -12.10 -63.22 30.66
CA ILE A 1140 -13.14 -63.65 29.74
C ILE A 1140 -12.58 -63.56 28.32
N LYS A 1141 -12.71 -64.61 27.53
CA LYS A 1141 -12.17 -64.70 26.17
C LYS A 1141 -13.23 -65.20 25.18
N ALA A 1142 -13.43 -64.49 24.07
CA ALA A 1142 -14.27 -64.94 22.95
C ALA A 1142 -13.43 -65.06 21.68
N SER A 1143 -12.97 -66.29 21.42
CA SER A 1143 -12.15 -66.66 20.26
C SER A 1143 -13.00 -66.95 19.02
N ASP A 1144 -14.20 -67.51 19.21
CA ASP A 1144 -15.11 -67.88 18.13
C ASP A 1144 -15.41 -66.70 17.17
N PRO A 1145 -15.65 -66.99 15.88
CA PRO A 1145 -15.86 -65.96 14.85
C PRO A 1145 -17.29 -65.39 14.85
N LEU A 1146 -18.05 -65.67 15.90
CA LEU A 1146 -19.41 -65.19 16.11
C LEU A 1146 -19.41 -63.83 16.80
N PRO A 1147 -20.51 -63.06 16.74
CA PRO A 1147 -20.74 -61.94 17.63
C PRO A 1147 -20.61 -62.36 19.09
N ALA A 1148 -20.09 -61.44 19.89
CA ALA A 1148 -19.92 -61.57 21.33
C ALA A 1148 -20.06 -60.18 21.94
N SER A 1149 -20.95 -60.03 22.92
CA SER A 1149 -21.10 -58.80 23.70
C SER A 1149 -21.46 -59.09 25.16
N ILE A 1150 -20.79 -58.37 26.06
CA ILE A 1150 -21.02 -58.41 27.50
C ILE A 1150 -21.74 -57.12 27.89
N THR A 1151 -22.99 -57.22 28.35
CA THR A 1151 -23.81 -56.06 28.72
C THR A 1151 -23.57 -55.65 30.16
N SER A 1152 -23.61 -56.60 31.10
CA SER A 1152 -23.35 -56.38 32.52
C SER A 1152 -22.69 -57.60 33.17
N TYR A 1153 -22.21 -57.42 34.41
CA TYR A 1153 -21.84 -58.54 35.25
C TYR A 1153 -22.26 -58.29 36.70
N SER A 1154 -22.51 -59.37 37.43
CA SER A 1154 -22.77 -59.31 38.87
C SER A 1154 -22.01 -60.41 39.59
N TRP A 1155 -21.96 -60.33 40.92
CA TRP A 1155 -21.40 -61.40 41.73
C TRP A 1155 -22.19 -61.55 43.03
N GLU A 1156 -22.19 -62.76 43.56
CA GLU A 1156 -22.79 -63.10 44.84
C GLU A 1156 -21.77 -63.77 45.76
N GLY A 1157 -22.05 -63.71 47.05
CA GLY A 1157 -21.31 -64.48 48.02
C GLY A 1157 -21.59 -64.09 49.45
N HIS A 1158 -20.60 -64.33 50.29
CA HIS A 1158 -20.72 -64.24 51.73
C HIS A 1158 -19.87 -63.10 52.30
N TYR A 1159 -20.55 -62.21 53.02
CA TYR A 1159 -19.94 -61.07 53.69
C TYR A 1159 -20.13 -61.15 55.21
N SER A 1160 -19.15 -60.64 55.94
CA SER A 1160 -19.22 -60.51 57.40
C SER A 1160 -18.45 -59.26 57.82
N ASN A 1161 -19.18 -58.30 58.37
CA ASN A 1161 -18.62 -57.15 59.08
C ASN A 1161 -18.10 -57.51 60.49
N ARG A 1162 -18.13 -58.80 60.89
CA ARG A 1162 -17.57 -59.29 62.16
C ARG A 1162 -16.04 -59.49 62.06
N GLY A 1163 -15.35 -58.44 61.62
CA GLY A 1163 -13.89 -58.31 61.68
C GLY A 1163 -13.42 -57.89 63.07
N ILE A 1164 -12.19 -58.23 63.43
CA ILE A 1164 -11.62 -58.07 64.78
C ILE A 1164 -11.57 -56.59 65.17
N ALA A 1165 -12.18 -56.24 66.31
CA ALA A 1165 -11.96 -54.96 66.95
C ALA A 1165 -10.51 -54.91 67.49
N ASN A 1166 -9.65 -54.14 66.81
CA ASN A 1166 -8.30 -53.73 67.18
C ASN A 1166 -7.67 -54.45 68.38
N ILE A 1167 -6.91 -55.52 68.13
CA ILE A 1167 -5.76 -55.81 69.00
C ILE A 1167 -4.76 -54.68 68.73
N ARG A 1168 -4.53 -53.86 69.77
CA ARG A 1168 -3.81 -52.59 69.71
C ARG A 1168 -2.36 -52.71 69.27
#